data_AF-A0A0C3G6K8-F1
#
_entry.id   AF-A0A0C3G6K8-F1
#
_cell.length_a   1.000
_cell.length_b   1.000
_cell.length_c   1.000
_cell.angle_alpha   90.00
_cell.angle_beta   90.00
_cell.angle_gamma   90.00
#
_symmetry.space_group_name_H-M   'P 1'
#
loop_
_entity.id
_entity.type
_entity.pdbx_description
1 polymer ?
#
loop_
_entity_poly.entity_id
_entity_poly.type
_entity_poly.pdbx_seq_one_letter_code
_entity_poly.pdbx_strand_id
1 'polypeptide(L)'
;MDEVQGMPPLCLKDKLIQVLEERGYDGHLLEDAWMMTMPSFLGWAGINPLTVYFCYKSDNDLWITVLEVHNTFGEGHVYIMEIAHGEDDEPLVGFDHQWTIPRALHVSPFNDRSGFYRIAVKSPSHSPSSSVPLVPPHPVIRIHLLSPSNQVPKPSENSSQVPGSLKFMATLRPTVATPLTTFSLLSALCRMPFTLLLTFPRILYQAKSLHYEKRLDVFIRPEPFPVALGPGLADRVIGGGIKWQNQSTLESHVTRIVEQFLSRRVNDTGITVTLVSGNPSIPQRTFVPATTCGTKLNRHLTIHYLSPRFFTLLFQSPSAAHAYLLGCASERIFTASSTDLFMTIFASNTNYPQASLTSSFMSPLSMQQRIRRRPVPLPLLTSPLLPIPAAHPLDSPSIHHQLISATILCGLLFFDNLEKWTFNAMHARLVPGNEPWKKWVRAERVLAEGYNEDVHSILKSDAVDCADEINAPFSSPVQKLMGTNDIPSAAESSSIRNVLSQAASDLSRLDMEIERQKAVLDRLVHKRAAVQKLADEHRILVSPLRRFPTELLSEIFLLSLPDSSTFRATEPPCLLGQICSLWRRIALSTPMLWSSLSVELWRRDADAEATLTKIWLQRSGNCPLSLTCADRPYPSYTSFGDLTIHPALDVIVSCSGRWADVRLDVPINVLHRLNTASSAMPHLTSLELRGTGSSPLTCSLDIFATAPHLRRITLANIAVQHLRVPWMQMTVCDVTHDNVKDCLDILSMSPNLRQCTFNSITITSLAYPAIVRHEQLRFLSLTYTIPRNEGGICAAMADLLDHLTLPALCDFKLMLLSRGPHRIPKPENWPQESLLLFLSRSSCPISRLSIYGATDEQLLQCLMLAPSVVVLDISSPNTYSNKLLRGLTVPAQMDGRSAIAPNLQHIRYTGVYAFEFSTLVGMVVSRWRCDDSSVQSTDRSESGVMPLQSVGLYGHFQGQSITEDDSLNIKRLESLKNEGLAIIIERFL
;
A
#
# COMPACT_ATOMS: atom_id res chain seq x y z
N MET A 1 -11.72 18.34 -16.71
CA MET A 1 -12.35 19.49 -17.42
C MET A 1 -11.32 20.56 -17.88
N ASP A 2 -10.43 20.27 -18.83
CA ASP A 2 -9.39 21.21 -19.31
C ASP A 2 -9.61 21.67 -20.75
N GLU A 3 -9.12 22.88 -21.02
CA GLU A 3 -9.23 23.72 -22.23
C GLU A 3 -9.43 22.98 -23.56
N VAL A 4 -10.64 23.10 -24.12
CA VAL A 4 -10.85 22.99 -25.56
C VAL A 4 -10.20 24.23 -26.20
N GLN A 5 -9.16 24.01 -27.01
CA GLN A 5 -8.47 25.09 -27.72
C GLN A 5 -9.47 25.94 -28.53
N GLY A 6 -9.65 27.20 -28.12
CA GLY A 6 -10.38 28.21 -28.91
C GLY A 6 -11.70 28.72 -28.34
N MET A 7 -12.17 28.25 -27.19
CA MET A 7 -13.33 28.84 -26.48
C MET A 7 -12.88 29.61 -25.22
N PRO A 8 -13.61 30.68 -24.80
CA PRO A 8 -13.34 31.34 -23.52
C PRO A 8 -13.44 30.33 -22.37
N PRO A 9 -12.61 30.47 -21.31
CA PRO A 9 -12.61 29.52 -20.20
C PRO A 9 -13.97 29.52 -19.51
N LEU A 10 -14.74 28.45 -19.74
CA LEU A 10 -16.02 28.20 -19.05
C LEU A 10 -15.81 28.12 -17.54
N CYS A 11 -16.77 28.61 -16.76
CA CYS A 11 -16.70 28.43 -15.31
C CYS A 11 -16.94 26.96 -14.94
N LEU A 12 -16.54 26.55 -13.74
CA LEU A 12 -16.67 25.15 -13.31
C LEU A 12 -18.13 24.65 -13.37
N LYS A 13 -19.08 25.52 -13.02
CA LYS A 13 -20.51 25.23 -13.10
C LYS A 13 -20.96 25.01 -14.56
N ASP A 14 -20.57 25.89 -15.48
CA ASP A 14 -20.93 25.75 -16.90
C ASP A 14 -20.37 24.45 -17.51
N LYS A 15 -19.14 24.07 -17.14
CA LYS A 15 -18.55 22.80 -17.57
C LYS A 15 -19.33 21.60 -17.02
N LEU A 16 -19.81 21.68 -15.78
CA LEU A 16 -20.64 20.63 -15.19
C LEU A 16 -22.01 20.55 -15.87
N ILE A 17 -22.62 21.68 -16.20
CA ILE A 17 -23.87 21.78 -16.99
C ILE A 17 -23.67 21.13 -18.37
N GLN A 18 -22.61 21.49 -19.09
CA GLN A 18 -22.29 20.91 -20.39
C GLN A 18 -22.16 19.38 -20.32
N VAL A 19 -21.47 18.87 -19.29
CA VAL A 19 -21.32 17.42 -19.09
C VAL A 19 -22.67 16.75 -18.81
N LEU A 20 -23.58 17.39 -18.08
CA LEU A 20 -24.92 16.86 -17.81
C LEU A 20 -25.77 16.85 -19.10
N GLU A 21 -25.76 17.93 -19.87
CA GLU A 21 -26.49 18.08 -21.14
C GLU A 21 -26.01 17.09 -22.21
N GLU A 22 -24.69 16.93 -22.37
CA GLU A 22 -24.08 15.93 -23.27
C GLU A 22 -24.51 14.49 -22.93
N ARG A 23 -24.98 14.26 -21.70
CA ARG A 23 -25.42 12.96 -21.20
C ARG A 23 -26.94 12.82 -21.11
N GLY A 24 -27.68 13.80 -21.63
CA GLY A 24 -29.14 13.79 -21.71
C GLY A 24 -29.87 14.25 -20.46
N TYR A 25 -29.17 14.89 -19.51
CA TYR A 25 -29.79 15.52 -18.34
C TYR A 25 -30.05 17.00 -18.60
N ASP A 26 -31.13 17.53 -18.02
CA ASP A 26 -31.45 18.96 -18.11
C ASP A 26 -30.52 19.78 -17.21
N GLY A 27 -29.52 20.42 -17.82
CA GLY A 27 -28.54 21.25 -17.14
C GLY A 27 -29.13 22.44 -16.37
N HIS A 28 -30.33 22.89 -16.72
CA HIS A 28 -31.02 23.99 -16.02
C HIS A 28 -31.47 23.61 -14.61
N LEU A 29 -31.57 22.32 -14.28
CA LEU A 29 -31.92 21.84 -12.95
C LEU A 29 -30.78 21.99 -11.93
N LEU A 30 -29.54 22.23 -12.38
CA LEU A 30 -28.38 22.41 -11.52
C LEU A 30 -28.34 23.84 -10.94
N GLU A 31 -28.76 23.99 -9.68
CA GLU A 31 -28.65 25.27 -8.98
C GLU A 31 -27.25 25.43 -8.35
N ASP A 32 -26.80 24.44 -7.59
CA ASP A 32 -25.57 24.52 -6.80
C ASP A 32 -24.90 23.16 -6.62
N ALA A 33 -23.61 23.14 -6.25
CA ALA A 33 -22.89 21.89 -6.04
C ALA A 33 -21.74 21.98 -5.03
N TRP A 34 -21.61 20.94 -4.19
CA TRP A 34 -20.38 20.71 -3.43
C TRP A 34 -19.37 19.94 -4.28
N MET A 35 -18.13 20.41 -4.33
CA MET A 35 -17.01 19.71 -4.98
C MET A 35 -16.00 19.21 -3.95
N MET A 36 -15.70 17.91 -3.98
CA MET A 36 -14.63 17.29 -3.22
C MET A 36 -13.49 16.92 -4.19
N THR A 37 -12.31 17.52 -4.01
CA THR A 37 -11.17 17.38 -4.94
C THR A 37 -9.81 17.53 -4.23
N MET A 38 -8.72 17.18 -4.92
CA MET A 38 -7.34 17.40 -4.46
C MET A 38 -6.91 18.87 -4.70
N PRO A 39 -6.13 19.49 -3.79
CA PRO A 39 -5.68 20.87 -3.97
C PRO A 39 -4.59 21.00 -5.04
N SER A 40 -4.53 22.16 -5.68
CA SER A 40 -3.44 22.58 -6.57
C SER A 40 -2.72 23.79 -5.95
N PHE A 41 -1.39 23.80 -5.94
CA PHE A 41 -0.60 24.90 -5.36
C PHE A 41 0.20 25.62 -6.43
N LEU A 42 0.10 26.95 -6.50
CA LEU A 42 0.89 27.80 -7.41
C LEU A 42 0.79 27.35 -8.89
N GLY A 43 -0.37 26.87 -9.32
CA GLY A 43 -0.59 26.32 -10.66
C GLY A 43 -0.05 24.90 -10.87
N TRP A 44 0.60 24.30 -9.88
CA TRP A 44 1.01 22.91 -9.89
C TRP A 44 -0.14 22.02 -9.40
N ALA A 45 -0.77 21.32 -10.33
CA ALA A 45 -1.73 20.27 -10.03
C ALA A 45 -0.98 18.94 -9.82
N GLY A 46 -1.12 18.34 -8.63
CA GLY A 46 -0.67 16.97 -8.39
C GLY A 46 -1.56 15.95 -9.12
N ILE A 47 -1.33 14.65 -8.90
CA ILE A 47 -2.28 13.63 -9.36
C ILE A 47 -3.57 13.77 -8.56
N ASN A 48 -4.67 14.01 -9.28
CA ASN A 48 -6.01 13.97 -8.75
C ASN A 48 -6.76 12.77 -9.35
N PRO A 49 -6.84 11.61 -8.66
CA PRO A 49 -7.43 10.41 -9.24
C PRO A 49 -8.97 10.42 -9.24
N LEU A 50 -9.59 11.28 -8.41
CA LEU A 50 -11.04 11.32 -8.23
C LEU A 50 -11.49 12.72 -7.77
N THR A 51 -12.34 13.36 -8.57
CA THR A 51 -13.15 14.51 -8.17
C THR A 51 -14.60 14.09 -8.04
N VAL A 52 -15.29 14.54 -6.99
CA VAL A 52 -16.72 14.26 -6.80
C VAL A 52 -17.52 15.54 -6.66
N TYR A 53 -18.59 15.64 -7.44
CA TYR A 53 -19.57 16.71 -7.39
C TYR A 53 -20.89 16.17 -6.82
N PHE A 54 -21.44 16.88 -5.85
CA PHE A 54 -22.76 16.65 -5.29
C PHE A 54 -23.67 17.78 -5.78
N CYS A 55 -24.55 17.48 -6.74
CA CYS A 55 -25.37 18.46 -7.46
C CYS A 55 -26.74 18.61 -6.81
N TYR A 56 -27.18 19.84 -6.60
CA TYR A 56 -28.45 20.19 -5.95
C TYR A 56 -29.39 20.93 -6.92
N LYS A 57 -30.70 20.68 -6.75
CA LYS A 57 -31.80 21.42 -7.39
C LYS A 57 -32.18 22.68 -6.60
N SER A 58 -33.09 23.47 -7.18
CA SER A 58 -33.67 24.71 -6.62
C SER A 58 -34.18 24.61 -5.17
N ASP A 59 -34.55 23.40 -4.75
CA ASP A 59 -35.17 23.15 -3.44
C ASP A 59 -34.16 22.65 -2.40
N ASN A 60 -32.85 22.81 -2.66
CA ASN A 60 -31.75 22.21 -1.87
C ASN A 60 -31.77 20.67 -1.81
N ASP A 61 -32.49 20.03 -2.73
CA ASP A 61 -32.56 18.58 -2.84
C ASP A 61 -31.34 18.04 -3.62
N LEU A 62 -30.71 16.99 -3.10
CA LEU A 62 -29.58 16.36 -3.77
C LEU A 62 -30.12 15.56 -4.96
N TRP A 63 -29.64 15.86 -6.16
CA TRP A 63 -30.16 15.27 -7.40
C TRP A 63 -29.22 14.23 -7.99
N ILE A 64 -27.98 14.61 -8.25
CA ILE A 64 -27.00 13.79 -8.96
C ILE A 64 -25.66 13.86 -8.24
N THR A 65 -24.99 12.72 -8.13
CA THR A 65 -23.57 12.65 -7.76
C THR A 65 -22.73 12.32 -8.99
N VAL A 66 -21.76 13.18 -9.31
CA VAL A 66 -20.87 13.01 -10.48
C VAL A 66 -19.47 12.67 -10.02
N LEU A 67 -18.91 11.55 -10.49
CA LEU A 67 -17.54 11.11 -10.21
C LEU A 67 -16.68 11.29 -11.46
N GLU A 68 -15.76 12.25 -11.43
CA GLU A 68 -14.71 12.42 -12.43
C GLU A 68 -13.48 11.61 -11.99
N VAL A 69 -13.30 10.45 -12.62
CA VAL A 69 -12.18 9.53 -12.35
C VAL A 69 -11.07 9.81 -13.36
N HIS A 70 -9.87 10.02 -12.87
CA HIS A 70 -8.68 10.22 -13.69
C HIS A 70 -7.68 9.10 -13.48
N ASN A 71 -7.00 8.68 -14.54
CA ASN A 71 -5.87 7.76 -14.43
C ASN A 71 -4.53 8.49 -14.56
N THR A 72 -3.45 7.80 -14.18
CA THR A 72 -2.08 8.33 -14.28
C THR A 72 -1.56 8.45 -15.72
N PHE A 73 -2.36 8.01 -16.70
CA PHE A 73 -2.05 8.13 -18.13
C PHE A 73 -2.64 9.41 -18.75
N GLY A 74 -3.33 10.25 -17.96
CA GLY A 74 -3.94 11.49 -18.46
C GLY A 74 -5.29 11.30 -19.12
N GLU A 75 -5.91 10.13 -18.96
CA GLU A 75 -7.29 9.87 -19.38
C GLU A 75 -8.27 10.11 -18.22
N GLY A 76 -9.52 10.39 -18.55
CA GLY A 76 -10.58 10.66 -17.57
C GLY A 76 -11.92 10.10 -18.01
N HIS A 77 -12.72 9.68 -17.03
CA HIS A 77 -14.07 9.17 -17.25
C HIS A 77 -15.00 9.72 -16.18
N VAL A 78 -16.23 10.07 -16.58
CA VAL A 78 -17.26 10.55 -15.66
C VAL A 78 -18.37 9.53 -15.52
N TYR A 79 -18.60 9.14 -14.27
CA TYR A 79 -19.75 8.35 -13.85
C TYR A 79 -20.79 9.28 -13.25
N ILE A 80 -22.01 9.24 -13.78
CA ILE A 80 -23.15 10.03 -13.31
C ILE A 80 -24.07 9.07 -12.56
N MET A 81 -24.41 9.42 -11.32
CA MET A 81 -25.30 8.64 -10.47
C MET A 81 -26.47 9.54 -10.07
N GLU A 82 -27.65 9.23 -10.61
CA GLU A 82 -28.88 9.95 -10.29
C GLU A 82 -29.56 9.30 -9.08
N ILE A 83 -30.05 10.13 -8.17
CA ILE A 83 -30.73 9.65 -6.97
C ILE A 83 -32.10 9.08 -7.33
N ALA A 84 -32.47 8.00 -6.64
CA ALA A 84 -33.65 7.18 -6.87
C ALA A 84 -33.71 6.48 -8.25
N HIS A 85 -32.67 6.58 -9.08
CA HIS A 85 -32.60 5.94 -10.39
C HIS A 85 -31.38 5.05 -10.50
N GLY A 86 -31.60 3.73 -10.62
CA GLY A 86 -30.52 2.74 -10.73
C GLY A 86 -29.71 2.54 -9.43
N GLU A 87 -30.26 2.96 -8.28
CA GLU A 87 -29.71 2.65 -6.97
C GLU A 87 -29.87 1.17 -6.62
N ASP A 88 -28.92 0.64 -5.86
CA ASP A 88 -29.01 -0.71 -5.29
C ASP A 88 -30.08 -0.72 -4.17
N ASP A 89 -30.93 -1.76 -4.10
CA ASP A 89 -32.08 -1.85 -3.16
C ASP A 89 -31.70 -1.66 -1.68
N GLU A 90 -30.49 -2.10 -1.29
CA GLU A 90 -29.97 -1.98 0.06
C GLU A 90 -28.58 -1.31 0.05
N PRO A 91 -28.47 -0.03 0.48
CA PRO A 91 -27.18 0.63 0.62
C PRO A 91 -26.39 0.05 1.81
N LEU A 92 -25.06 0.07 1.71
CA LEU A 92 -24.15 -0.28 2.80
C LEU A 92 -24.50 0.49 4.08
N VAL A 93 -24.48 -0.20 5.23
CA VAL A 93 -24.78 0.39 6.55
C VAL A 93 -23.96 1.67 6.78
N GLY A 94 -24.67 2.78 7.01
CA GLY A 94 -24.08 4.10 7.28
C GLY A 94 -23.85 4.99 6.04
N PHE A 95 -24.32 4.57 4.86
CA PHE A 95 -24.36 5.36 3.63
C PHE A 95 -25.81 5.62 3.23
N ASP A 96 -26.04 6.74 2.54
CA ASP A 96 -27.37 7.20 2.16
C ASP A 96 -27.79 6.62 0.80
N HIS A 97 -26.82 6.50 -0.13
CA HIS A 97 -27.06 6.02 -1.49
C HIS A 97 -25.98 5.01 -1.94
N GLN A 98 -26.33 4.11 -2.85
CA GLN A 98 -25.40 3.14 -3.41
C GLN A 98 -25.74 2.77 -4.87
N TRP A 99 -24.72 2.63 -5.71
CA TRP A 99 -24.85 2.17 -7.09
C TRP A 99 -23.78 1.12 -7.42
N THR A 100 -24.15 0.09 -8.19
CA THR A 100 -23.21 -0.86 -8.78
C THR A 100 -23.13 -0.68 -10.31
N ILE A 101 -21.98 -0.23 -10.81
CA ILE A 101 -21.77 0.11 -12.24
C ILE A 101 -20.58 -0.65 -12.85
N PRO A 102 -20.63 -1.01 -14.14
CA PRO A 102 -19.51 -1.66 -14.83
C PRO A 102 -18.31 -0.71 -14.95
N ARG A 103 -17.10 -1.26 -14.80
CA ARG A 103 -15.87 -0.47 -14.90
C ARG A 103 -15.56 -0.13 -16.37
N ALA A 104 -15.47 1.15 -16.67
CA ALA A 104 -15.19 1.65 -18.03
C ALA A 104 -13.76 2.18 -18.20
N LEU A 105 -13.06 2.54 -17.12
CA LEU A 105 -11.72 3.16 -17.16
C LEU A 105 -10.65 2.26 -16.51
N HIS A 106 -9.46 2.17 -17.13
CA HIS A 106 -8.30 1.51 -16.55
C HIS A 106 -7.51 2.50 -15.68
N VAL A 107 -7.56 2.30 -14.35
CA VAL A 107 -7.03 3.24 -13.34
C VAL A 107 -5.76 2.74 -12.66
N SER A 108 -5.50 1.43 -12.68
CA SER A 108 -4.39 0.81 -11.95
C SER A 108 -3.68 -0.23 -12.80
N PRO A 109 -2.33 -0.25 -12.83
CA PRO A 109 -1.57 -1.24 -13.57
C PRO A 109 -1.67 -2.65 -12.97
N PHE A 110 -2.22 -2.83 -11.77
CA PHE A 110 -2.34 -4.14 -11.11
C PHE A 110 -3.72 -4.78 -11.26
N ASN A 111 -4.63 -4.12 -11.98
CA ASN A 111 -5.94 -4.65 -12.29
C ASN A 111 -6.20 -4.51 -13.79
N ASP A 112 -6.91 -5.46 -14.38
CA ASP A 112 -7.43 -5.35 -15.75
C ASP A 112 -8.51 -4.24 -15.86
N ARG A 113 -9.40 -4.30 -16.86
CA ARG A 113 -10.59 -3.41 -16.94
C ARG A 113 -11.90 -4.11 -16.57
N SER A 114 -11.91 -5.42 -16.32
CA SER A 114 -13.13 -6.20 -16.04
C SER A 114 -13.77 -5.90 -14.66
N GLY A 115 -15.05 -6.23 -14.47
CA GLY A 115 -15.72 -6.12 -13.18
C GLY A 115 -16.45 -4.79 -12.94
N PHE A 116 -16.80 -4.54 -11.68
CA PHE A 116 -17.77 -3.50 -11.29
C PHE A 116 -17.23 -2.59 -10.20
N TYR A 117 -17.63 -1.32 -10.22
CA TYR A 117 -17.53 -0.42 -9.09
C TYR A 117 -18.86 -0.42 -8.34
N ARG A 118 -18.83 -0.76 -7.06
CA ARG A 118 -19.93 -0.45 -6.13
C ARG A 118 -19.55 0.79 -5.35
N ILE A 119 -20.31 1.85 -5.54
CA ILE A 119 -20.05 3.19 -5.01
C ILE A 119 -21.12 3.48 -3.97
N ALA A 120 -20.72 3.63 -2.72
CA ALA A 120 -21.59 4.02 -1.62
C ALA A 120 -21.25 5.44 -1.18
N VAL A 121 -22.28 6.27 -1.04
CA VAL A 121 -22.17 7.70 -0.81
C VAL A 121 -22.95 8.08 0.44
N LYS A 122 -22.28 8.82 1.31
CA LYS A 122 -22.90 9.57 2.39
C LYS A 122 -22.92 11.04 1.99
N SER A 123 -24.11 11.58 1.86
CA SER A 123 -24.37 12.91 1.33
C SER A 123 -23.81 14.00 2.24
N PRO A 124 -23.45 15.18 1.69
CA PRO A 124 -23.13 16.36 2.51
C PRO A 124 -24.30 16.70 3.44
N SER A 125 -23.99 17.20 4.64
CA SER A 125 -25.00 17.53 5.66
C SER A 125 -25.95 18.67 5.28
N HIS A 126 -25.58 19.50 4.31
CA HIS A 126 -26.35 20.65 3.83
C HIS A 126 -25.92 21.01 2.40
N SER A 127 -26.80 21.68 1.65
CA SER A 127 -26.48 22.28 0.35
C SER A 127 -25.59 23.53 0.51
N PRO A 128 -24.83 23.94 -0.51
CA PRO A 128 -23.95 25.10 -0.38
C PRO A 128 -24.73 26.43 -0.25
N SER A 129 -25.93 26.51 -0.81
CA SER A 129 -26.84 27.67 -0.73
C SER A 129 -27.64 27.75 0.59
N SER A 130 -27.46 26.81 1.51
CA SER A 130 -28.13 26.83 2.82
C SER A 130 -27.66 28.01 3.69
N SER A 131 -28.60 28.80 4.22
CA SER A 131 -28.35 30.05 4.94
C SER A 131 -27.69 29.89 6.33
N VAL A 132 -27.46 28.65 6.79
CA VAL A 132 -26.79 28.39 8.07
C VAL A 132 -25.81 27.20 7.98
N PRO A 133 -24.51 27.44 7.76
CA PRO A 133 -23.49 26.43 8.09
C PRO A 133 -22.57 26.95 9.20
N LEU A 134 -22.87 26.61 10.45
CA LEU A 134 -21.92 26.74 11.57
C LEU A 134 -20.84 25.64 11.52
N VAL A 135 -21.04 24.58 10.72
CA VAL A 135 -20.21 23.36 10.66
C VAL A 135 -19.92 23.00 9.19
N PRO A 136 -18.66 22.67 8.83
CA PRO A 136 -18.30 22.27 7.47
C PRO A 136 -18.92 20.91 7.07
N PRO A 137 -19.25 20.70 5.78
CA PRO A 137 -19.83 19.45 5.30
C PRO A 137 -18.82 18.28 5.40
N HIS A 138 -19.32 17.10 5.80
CA HIS A 138 -18.50 15.89 5.95
C HIS A 138 -19.00 14.72 5.08
N PRO A 139 -18.99 14.84 3.74
CA PRO A 139 -19.39 13.75 2.86
C PRO A 139 -18.41 12.57 2.94
N VAL A 140 -18.91 11.35 2.73
CA VAL A 140 -18.07 10.14 2.71
C VAL A 140 -18.37 9.34 1.46
N ILE A 141 -17.33 8.91 0.75
CA ILE A 141 -17.46 8.07 -0.44
C ILE A 141 -16.67 6.80 -0.25
N ARG A 142 -17.29 5.66 -0.50
CA ARG A 142 -16.65 4.35 -0.46
C ARG A 142 -16.82 3.66 -1.81
N ILE A 143 -15.72 3.23 -2.40
CA ILE A 143 -15.69 2.55 -3.69
C ILE A 143 -15.16 1.14 -3.47
N HIS A 144 -15.96 0.14 -3.83
CA HIS A 144 -15.63 -1.27 -3.85
C HIS A 144 -15.38 -1.70 -5.30
N LEU A 145 -14.23 -2.31 -5.58
CA LEU A 145 -13.94 -2.97 -6.84
C LEU A 145 -14.33 -4.44 -6.73
N LEU A 146 -15.26 -4.89 -7.57
CA LEU A 146 -15.79 -6.26 -7.60
C LEU A 146 -15.31 -7.00 -8.86
N SER A 147 -15.02 -8.29 -8.73
CA SER A 147 -14.70 -9.18 -9.86
C SER A 147 -15.95 -9.50 -10.68
N PRO A 148 -15.85 -9.87 -11.97
CA PRO A 148 -16.98 -10.47 -12.68
C PRO A 148 -17.31 -11.86 -12.09
N SER A 149 -18.60 -12.19 -11.93
CA SER A 149 -19.08 -13.50 -11.47
C SER A 149 -19.04 -14.55 -12.59
N ASN A 150 -18.77 -15.81 -12.24
CA ASN A 150 -18.80 -16.96 -13.16
C ASN A 150 -20.20 -17.62 -13.27
N GLN A 151 -21.26 -17.02 -12.71
CA GLN A 151 -22.61 -17.59 -12.72
C GLN A 151 -23.38 -17.20 -14.00
N VAL A 152 -24.16 -18.15 -14.54
CA VAL A 152 -25.04 -17.94 -15.70
C VAL A 152 -26.19 -16.99 -15.30
N PRO A 153 -26.47 -15.91 -16.06
CA PRO A 153 -27.58 -15.01 -15.77
C PRO A 153 -28.93 -15.75 -15.85
N LYS A 154 -29.84 -15.45 -14.91
CA LYS A 154 -31.23 -15.96 -14.95
C LYS A 154 -31.98 -15.33 -16.13
N PRO A 155 -32.94 -16.03 -16.75
CA PRO A 155 -33.59 -15.61 -17.99
C PRO A 155 -34.52 -14.38 -17.86
N SER A 156 -34.60 -13.73 -16.70
CA SER A 156 -35.43 -12.54 -16.46
C SER A 156 -34.68 -11.22 -16.50
N GLU A 157 -33.35 -11.22 -16.70
CA GLU A 157 -32.54 -9.99 -16.75
C GLU A 157 -31.72 -9.95 -18.04
N ASN A 158 -32.02 -8.98 -18.90
CA ASN A 158 -31.31 -8.75 -20.15
C ASN A 158 -29.84 -8.39 -19.86
N SER A 159 -28.93 -9.29 -20.23
CA SER A 159 -27.49 -9.10 -20.46
C SER A 159 -26.76 -8.15 -19.51
N SER A 160 -26.10 -8.67 -18.47
CA SER A 160 -24.85 -8.13 -17.91
C SER A 160 -24.23 -9.12 -16.93
N GLN A 161 -22.91 -9.19 -16.89
CA GLN A 161 -22.16 -9.99 -15.91
C GLN A 161 -22.65 -9.66 -14.49
N VAL A 162 -22.85 -10.66 -13.64
CA VAL A 162 -23.26 -10.43 -12.23
C VAL A 162 -22.02 -10.00 -11.43
N PRO A 163 -22.12 -9.06 -10.47
CA PRO A 163 -21.01 -8.70 -9.59
C PRO A 163 -20.56 -9.90 -8.73
N GLY A 164 -19.27 -10.20 -8.76
CA GLY A 164 -18.61 -11.27 -8.01
C GLY A 164 -17.91 -10.78 -6.74
N SER A 165 -16.79 -11.40 -6.38
CA SER A 165 -16.08 -11.13 -5.12
C SER A 165 -15.38 -9.76 -5.08
N LEU A 166 -15.33 -9.16 -3.89
CA LEU A 166 -14.59 -7.92 -3.60
C LEU A 166 -13.08 -8.11 -3.80
N LYS A 167 -12.48 -7.29 -4.67
CA LYS A 167 -11.03 -7.20 -4.91
C LYS A 167 -10.36 -6.11 -4.08
N PHE A 168 -10.97 -4.92 -4.02
CA PHE A 168 -10.36 -3.74 -3.43
C PHE A 168 -11.42 -2.78 -2.88
N MET A 169 -11.07 -2.04 -1.83
CA MET A 169 -11.92 -0.99 -1.24
C MET A 169 -11.11 0.29 -1.06
N ALA A 170 -11.67 1.42 -1.50
CA ALA A 170 -11.20 2.76 -1.18
C ALA A 170 -12.28 3.52 -0.41
N THR A 171 -11.89 4.34 0.56
CA THR A 171 -12.81 5.24 1.27
C THR A 171 -12.18 6.62 1.36
N LEU A 172 -12.89 7.62 0.84
CA LEU A 172 -12.56 9.02 0.96
C LEU A 172 -13.48 9.64 2.03
N ARG A 173 -12.88 10.05 3.15
CA ARG A 173 -13.59 10.71 4.26
C ARG A 173 -12.78 11.91 4.77
N PRO A 174 -13.41 13.07 5.00
CA PRO A 174 -12.74 14.20 5.63
C PRO A 174 -12.51 13.87 7.12
N THR A 175 -11.26 14.01 7.57
CA THR A 175 -10.89 13.87 8.98
C THR A 175 -10.89 15.20 9.72
N VAL A 176 -10.55 16.29 9.02
CA VAL A 176 -10.59 17.67 9.49
C VAL A 176 -11.08 18.53 8.33
N ALA A 177 -11.96 19.48 8.60
CA ALA A 177 -12.41 20.46 7.62
C ALA A 177 -12.29 21.87 8.22
N THR A 178 -11.66 22.76 7.48
CA THR A 178 -11.47 24.17 7.89
C THR A 178 -11.87 25.08 6.73
N PRO A 179 -12.55 26.21 6.98
CA PRO A 179 -12.87 27.18 5.94
C PRO A 179 -11.63 27.65 5.21
N LEU A 180 -11.71 27.75 3.88
CA LEU A 180 -10.60 28.18 3.02
C LEU A 180 -10.35 29.68 3.18
N THR A 181 -9.65 30.04 4.25
CA THR A 181 -9.17 31.40 4.53
C THR A 181 -7.69 31.52 4.19
N THR A 182 -7.20 32.73 3.92
CA THR A 182 -5.77 32.98 3.67
C THR A 182 -4.87 32.41 4.77
N PHE A 183 -5.29 32.51 6.04
CA PHE A 183 -4.56 31.94 7.17
C PHE A 183 -4.53 30.41 7.14
N SER A 184 -5.68 29.76 6.93
CA SER A 184 -5.75 28.29 6.85
C SER A 184 -4.91 27.74 5.68
N LEU A 185 -4.93 28.43 4.54
CA LEU A 185 -4.15 28.07 3.36
C LEU A 185 -2.65 28.21 3.63
N LEU A 186 -2.22 29.35 4.20
CA LEU A 186 -0.81 29.56 4.56
C LEU A 186 -0.35 28.54 5.61
N SER A 187 -1.19 28.25 6.60
CA SER A 187 -0.91 27.23 7.62
C SER A 187 -0.78 25.83 7.02
N ALA A 188 -1.63 25.46 6.06
CA ALA A 188 -1.54 24.19 5.35
C ALA A 188 -0.26 24.10 4.52
N LEU A 189 0.12 25.18 3.81
CA LEU A 189 1.37 25.27 3.07
C LEU A 189 2.60 25.16 3.99
N CYS A 190 2.60 25.81 5.16
CA CYS A 190 3.69 25.72 6.13
C CYS A 190 3.81 24.33 6.78
N ARG A 191 2.68 23.65 7.06
CA ARG A 191 2.69 22.32 7.69
C ARG A 191 3.14 21.22 6.73
N MET A 192 2.85 21.37 5.45
CA MET A 192 2.97 20.30 4.46
C MET A 192 3.51 20.79 3.09
N PRO A 193 4.64 21.52 3.04
CA PRO A 193 5.07 22.27 1.86
C PRO A 193 5.34 21.38 0.63
N PHE A 194 5.81 20.15 0.84
CA PHE A 194 6.17 19.22 -0.24
C PHE A 194 5.15 18.11 -0.47
N THR A 195 3.99 18.12 0.18
CA THR A 195 3.06 16.96 0.13
C THR A 195 2.55 16.69 -1.27
N LEU A 196 2.21 17.74 -2.03
CA LEU A 196 1.83 17.61 -3.43
C LEU A 196 2.98 17.01 -4.27
N LEU A 197 4.20 17.52 -4.12
CA LEU A 197 5.39 17.03 -4.83
C LEU A 197 5.73 15.57 -4.49
N LEU A 198 5.53 15.16 -3.23
CA LEU A 198 5.80 13.80 -2.75
C LEU A 198 4.69 12.79 -3.08
N THR A 199 3.55 13.22 -3.63
CA THR A 199 2.44 12.33 -3.96
C THR A 199 2.82 11.33 -5.06
N PHE A 200 3.48 11.77 -6.13
CA PHE A 200 3.94 10.87 -7.20
C PHE A 200 5.06 9.91 -6.76
N PRO A 201 6.14 10.36 -6.09
CA PRO A 201 7.13 9.47 -5.48
C PRO A 201 6.51 8.43 -4.55
N ARG A 202 5.51 8.81 -3.75
CA ARG A 202 4.78 7.89 -2.87
C ARG A 202 4.01 6.85 -3.67
N ILE A 203 3.34 7.24 -4.76
CA ILE A 203 2.66 6.29 -5.67
C ILE A 203 3.66 5.30 -6.26
N LEU A 204 4.82 5.79 -6.73
CA LEU A 204 5.87 4.92 -7.27
C LEU A 204 6.44 3.97 -6.22
N TYR A 205 6.67 4.44 -4.99
CA TYR A 205 7.13 3.60 -3.89
C TYR A 205 6.12 2.49 -3.55
N GLN A 206 4.83 2.83 -3.48
CA GLN A 206 3.76 1.85 -3.25
C GLN A 206 3.63 0.87 -4.41
N ALA A 207 3.71 1.34 -5.66
CA ALA A 207 3.74 0.48 -6.83
C ALA A 207 4.95 -0.47 -6.81
N LYS A 208 6.12 0.00 -6.37
CA LYS A 208 7.31 -0.83 -6.17
C LYS A 208 7.06 -1.92 -5.11
N SER A 209 6.49 -1.58 -3.95
CA SER A 209 6.15 -2.58 -2.92
C SER A 209 5.14 -3.61 -3.44
N LEU A 210 4.04 -3.17 -4.06
CA LEU A 210 3.04 -4.07 -4.64
C LEU A 210 3.64 -5.00 -5.71
N HIS A 211 4.46 -4.45 -6.59
CA HIS A 211 5.06 -5.22 -7.65
C HIS A 211 6.13 -6.18 -7.15
N TYR A 212 7.16 -5.70 -6.44
CA TYR A 212 8.34 -6.50 -6.09
C TYR A 212 8.16 -7.32 -4.81
N GLU A 213 7.48 -6.78 -3.78
CA GLU A 213 7.29 -7.47 -2.50
C GLU A 213 6.04 -8.35 -2.51
N LYS A 214 4.92 -7.82 -3.03
CA LYS A 214 3.64 -8.57 -3.09
C LYS A 214 3.44 -9.39 -4.36
N ARG A 215 4.37 -9.32 -5.30
CA ARG A 215 4.41 -10.13 -6.54
C ARG A 215 3.17 -10.00 -7.41
N LEU A 216 2.57 -8.81 -7.47
CA LEU A 216 1.47 -8.51 -8.38
C LEU A 216 1.97 -8.30 -9.81
N ASP A 217 1.30 -8.92 -10.77
CA ASP A 217 1.58 -8.76 -12.19
C ASP A 217 1.04 -7.43 -12.72
N VAL A 218 1.73 -6.89 -13.72
CA VAL A 218 1.37 -5.63 -14.37
C VAL A 218 0.53 -5.91 -15.62
N PHE A 219 -0.65 -5.32 -15.66
CA PHE A 219 -1.50 -5.18 -16.82
C PHE A 219 -1.04 -3.96 -17.63
N ILE A 220 -0.83 -4.16 -18.93
CA ILE A 220 -0.60 -3.05 -19.85
C ILE A 220 -1.90 -2.28 -20.02
N ARG A 221 -1.76 -0.95 -20.13
CA ARG A 221 -2.87 -0.05 -20.39
C ARG A 221 -3.57 -0.43 -21.71
N PRO A 222 -4.87 -0.81 -21.69
CA PRO A 222 -5.64 -1.03 -22.91
C PRO A 222 -5.96 0.30 -23.60
N GLU A 223 -6.21 0.27 -24.91
CA GLU A 223 -6.72 1.46 -25.61
C GLU A 223 -8.13 1.82 -25.09
N PRO A 224 -8.44 3.13 -24.97
CA PRO A 224 -9.74 3.60 -24.54
C PRO A 224 -10.83 3.25 -25.57
N PHE A 225 -11.98 2.75 -25.11
CA PHE A 225 -13.11 2.42 -25.99
C PHE A 225 -14.11 3.58 -26.01
N PRO A 226 -14.65 3.93 -27.19
CA PRO A 226 -15.85 4.75 -27.27
C PRO A 226 -17.02 3.97 -26.69
N VAL A 227 -17.91 4.66 -25.98
CA VAL A 227 -18.95 4.01 -25.17
C VAL A 227 -20.10 3.42 -25.98
N ALA A 228 -20.10 3.60 -27.31
CA ALA A 228 -21.09 3.04 -28.22
C ALA A 228 -20.70 1.67 -28.87
N LEU A 229 -19.56 1.06 -28.51
CA LEU A 229 -19.04 -0.15 -29.19
C LEU A 229 -18.88 -1.37 -28.26
N GLY A 230 -19.78 -1.52 -27.28
CA GLY A 230 -20.00 -2.80 -26.60
C GLY A 230 -21.03 -3.64 -27.39
N PRO A 231 -20.80 -4.95 -27.61
CA PRO A 231 -21.82 -5.79 -28.23
C PRO A 231 -23.03 -5.91 -27.29
N GLY A 232 -24.16 -5.30 -27.67
CA GLY A 232 -25.48 -5.59 -27.06
C GLY A 232 -26.18 -4.51 -26.24
N LEU A 233 -25.68 -3.27 -26.14
CA LEU A 233 -26.34 -2.20 -25.37
C LEU A 233 -26.74 -1.03 -26.27
N ALA A 234 -27.80 -1.23 -27.05
CA ALA A 234 -28.43 -0.17 -27.86
C ALA A 234 -29.47 0.65 -27.09
N ASP A 235 -29.80 0.29 -25.84
CA ASP A 235 -30.70 1.08 -25.00
C ASP A 235 -30.04 1.40 -23.65
N ARG A 236 -29.84 2.71 -23.40
CA ARG A 236 -29.50 3.35 -22.11
C ARG A 236 -28.09 3.22 -21.52
N VAL A 237 -27.04 3.47 -22.31
CA VAL A 237 -25.75 3.93 -21.75
C VAL A 237 -25.17 5.06 -22.60
N ILE A 238 -25.54 6.30 -22.29
CA ILE A 238 -24.87 7.49 -22.82
C ILE A 238 -23.64 7.74 -21.94
N GLY A 239 -22.43 7.41 -22.39
CA GLY A 239 -21.28 7.97 -21.68
C GLY A 239 -19.82 7.72 -22.04
N GLY A 240 -19.23 8.47 -22.98
CA GLY A 240 -17.79 8.48 -23.29
C GLY A 240 -16.90 9.26 -22.30
N GLY A 241 -15.60 8.89 -22.20
CA GLY A 241 -14.62 9.50 -21.29
C GLY A 241 -14.39 11.01 -21.52
N ILE A 242 -14.20 11.77 -20.44
CA ILE A 242 -14.15 13.24 -20.44
C ILE A 242 -12.73 13.78 -20.69
N LYS A 243 -11.70 12.92 -20.71
CA LYS A 243 -10.34 13.33 -21.07
C LYS A 243 -9.64 12.21 -21.83
N TRP A 244 -9.24 12.50 -23.06
CA TRP A 244 -8.40 11.62 -23.88
C TRP A 244 -6.96 12.15 -23.85
N GLN A 245 -5.99 11.28 -24.17
CA GLN A 245 -4.62 11.74 -24.32
C GLN A 245 -4.50 12.72 -25.50
N ASN A 246 -3.68 13.74 -25.28
CA ASN A 246 -3.26 14.61 -26.36
C ASN A 246 -2.40 13.82 -27.35
N GLN A 247 -2.63 14.07 -28.64
CA GLN A 247 -1.83 13.48 -29.70
C GLN A 247 -0.37 13.98 -29.59
N SER A 248 0.59 13.07 -29.67
CA SER A 248 2.02 13.44 -29.67
C SER A 248 2.41 14.11 -31.00
N THR A 249 3.49 14.91 -30.98
CA THR A 249 3.98 15.59 -32.20
C THR A 249 4.32 14.61 -33.33
N LEU A 250 4.82 13.42 -32.99
CA LEU A 250 5.11 12.35 -33.95
C LEU A 250 3.81 11.79 -34.55
N GLU A 251 2.83 11.45 -33.70
CA GLU A 251 1.53 10.95 -34.17
C GLU A 251 0.79 11.98 -35.03
N SER A 252 0.82 13.26 -34.66
CA SER A 252 0.26 14.34 -35.48
C SER A 252 0.94 14.43 -36.85
N HIS A 253 2.27 14.27 -36.89
CA HIS A 253 3.00 14.28 -38.15
C HIS A 253 2.63 13.09 -39.05
N VAL A 254 2.54 11.87 -38.49
CA VAL A 254 2.16 10.66 -39.23
C VAL A 254 0.70 10.73 -39.68
N THR A 255 -0.19 11.25 -38.84
CA THR A 255 -1.61 11.49 -39.19
C THR A 255 -1.70 12.38 -40.42
N ARG A 256 -0.97 13.49 -40.44
CA ARG A 256 -0.92 14.39 -41.60
C ARG A 256 -0.41 13.69 -42.87
N ILE A 257 0.56 12.79 -42.77
CA ILE A 257 1.06 11.99 -43.91
C ILE A 257 -0.07 11.11 -44.47
N VAL A 258 -0.79 10.39 -43.60
CA VAL A 258 -1.89 9.50 -44.02
C VAL A 258 -3.04 10.28 -44.61
N GLU A 259 -3.43 11.41 -44.01
CA GLU A 259 -4.50 12.26 -44.55
C GLU A 259 -4.12 12.85 -45.92
N GLN A 260 -2.88 13.32 -46.08
CA GLN A 260 -2.39 13.79 -47.38
C GLN A 260 -2.39 12.69 -48.44
N PHE A 261 -2.08 11.45 -48.04
CA PHE A 261 -2.19 10.28 -48.91
C PHE A 261 -3.65 10.02 -49.30
N LEU A 262 -4.58 9.99 -48.34
CA LEU A 262 -6.01 9.74 -48.59
C LEU A 262 -6.62 10.80 -49.52
N SER A 263 -6.32 12.09 -49.32
CA SER A 263 -6.78 13.18 -50.20
C SER A 263 -6.40 12.99 -51.67
N ARG A 264 -5.28 12.29 -51.95
CA ARG A 264 -4.88 11.94 -53.32
C ARG A 264 -5.51 10.63 -53.77
N ARG A 265 -5.45 9.61 -52.90
CA ARG A 265 -5.84 8.23 -53.20
C ARG A 265 -7.32 8.04 -53.51
N VAL A 266 -8.15 8.86 -52.89
CA VAL A 266 -9.60 8.88 -53.13
C VAL A 266 -9.93 9.27 -54.58
N ASN A 267 -9.13 10.13 -55.21
CA ASN A 267 -9.28 10.48 -56.62
C ASN A 267 -8.85 9.33 -57.55
N ASP A 268 -7.78 8.61 -57.20
CA ASP A 268 -7.26 7.50 -58.01
C ASP A 268 -8.20 6.29 -58.01
N THR A 269 -8.86 6.03 -56.87
CA THR A 269 -9.65 4.81 -56.64
C THR A 269 -11.15 5.03 -56.77
N GLY A 270 -11.62 6.29 -56.70
CA GLY A 270 -13.04 6.64 -56.69
C GLY A 270 -13.79 6.20 -55.43
N ILE A 271 -13.09 5.82 -54.36
CA ILE A 271 -13.69 5.35 -53.10
C ILE A 271 -13.70 6.51 -52.10
N THR A 272 -14.88 6.88 -51.60
CA THR A 272 -15.01 7.87 -50.52
C THR A 272 -14.55 7.26 -49.20
N VAL A 273 -13.69 7.96 -48.46
CA VAL A 273 -13.16 7.48 -47.17
C VAL A 273 -13.59 8.39 -46.04
N THR A 274 -14.16 7.80 -45.00
CA THR A 274 -14.53 8.49 -43.77
C THR A 274 -13.74 7.93 -42.60
N LEU A 275 -13.01 8.80 -41.90
CA LEU A 275 -12.30 8.50 -40.68
C LEU A 275 -13.14 8.96 -39.48
N VAL A 276 -13.49 8.01 -38.60
CA VAL A 276 -14.25 8.24 -37.37
C VAL A 276 -13.36 7.94 -36.18
N SER A 277 -13.07 8.96 -35.37
CA SER A 277 -12.29 8.82 -34.14
C SER A 277 -13.16 8.25 -33.01
N GLY A 278 -12.58 7.42 -32.16
CA GLY A 278 -13.18 7.02 -30.89
C GLY A 278 -13.26 8.16 -29.87
N ASN A 279 -12.43 9.20 -30.05
CA ASN A 279 -12.52 10.44 -29.28
C ASN A 279 -13.56 11.39 -29.94
N PRO A 280 -14.69 11.69 -29.29
CA PRO A 280 -15.75 12.53 -29.83
C PRO A 280 -15.33 13.99 -30.04
N SER A 281 -14.28 14.46 -29.34
CA SER A 281 -13.75 15.82 -29.53
C SER A 281 -13.04 15.99 -30.88
N ILE A 282 -12.69 14.90 -31.56
CA ILE A 282 -12.08 14.94 -32.89
C ILE A 282 -13.20 14.80 -33.92
N PRO A 283 -13.46 15.83 -34.76
CA PRO A 283 -14.51 15.76 -35.75
C PRO A 283 -14.22 14.68 -36.80
N GLN A 284 -15.27 14.02 -37.26
CA GLN A 284 -15.21 13.08 -38.37
C GLN A 284 -14.63 13.76 -39.61
N ARG A 285 -13.69 13.10 -40.29
CA ARG A 285 -13.07 13.60 -41.53
C ARG A 285 -13.46 12.71 -42.70
N THR A 286 -14.04 13.33 -43.73
CA THR A 286 -14.47 12.63 -44.95
C THR A 286 -13.70 13.17 -46.16
N PHE A 287 -13.12 12.26 -46.93
CA PHE A 287 -12.38 12.55 -48.15
C PHE A 287 -13.21 12.05 -49.35
N VAL A 288 -13.55 12.95 -50.26
CA VAL A 288 -14.45 12.71 -51.40
C VAL A 288 -13.69 12.91 -52.73
N PRO A 289 -13.94 12.10 -53.78
CA PRO A 289 -13.30 12.26 -55.08
C PRO A 289 -13.73 13.57 -55.79
N ALA A 290 -12.80 14.25 -56.45
CA ALA A 290 -13.05 15.52 -57.14
C ALA A 290 -13.79 15.38 -58.50
N THR A 291 -13.66 14.23 -59.17
CA THR A 291 -14.28 13.96 -60.48
C THR A 291 -15.25 12.78 -60.38
N THR A 292 -16.55 13.07 -60.33
CA THR A 292 -17.62 12.07 -60.49
C THR A 292 -17.79 11.76 -61.99
N CYS A 293 -16.84 11.04 -62.59
CA CYS A 293 -17.01 10.53 -63.95
C CYS A 293 -17.91 9.29 -63.94
N GLY A 294 -18.86 9.24 -64.86
CA GLY A 294 -20.09 8.45 -64.73
C GLY A 294 -19.88 6.93 -64.65
N THR A 295 -20.21 6.36 -63.50
CA THR A 295 -20.95 5.10 -63.29
C THR A 295 -21.19 4.96 -61.78
N LYS A 296 -22.46 4.94 -61.36
CA LYS A 296 -22.89 4.93 -59.96
C LYS A 296 -22.53 3.59 -59.29
N LEU A 297 -21.37 3.50 -58.65
CA LEU A 297 -21.20 2.66 -57.47
C LEU A 297 -20.74 3.55 -56.32
N ASN A 298 -21.62 3.76 -55.35
CA ASN A 298 -21.36 4.57 -54.16
C ASN A 298 -20.43 3.79 -53.20
N ARG A 299 -19.16 3.61 -53.57
CA ARG A 299 -18.17 2.88 -52.76
C ARG A 299 -17.70 3.78 -51.62
N HIS A 300 -18.12 3.44 -50.40
CA HIS A 300 -17.83 4.20 -49.20
C HIS A 300 -17.14 3.32 -48.15
N LEU A 301 -15.92 3.71 -47.77
CA LEU A 301 -15.16 3.06 -46.71
C LEU A 301 -15.20 3.92 -45.45
N THR A 302 -15.72 3.37 -44.37
CA THR A 302 -15.70 4.00 -43.04
C THR A 302 -14.69 3.27 -42.17
N ILE A 303 -13.73 4.01 -41.60
CA ILE A 303 -12.71 3.49 -40.69
C ILE A 303 -12.94 4.11 -39.31
N HIS A 304 -13.31 3.27 -38.34
CA HIS A 304 -13.40 3.66 -36.94
C HIS A 304 -12.09 3.31 -36.25
N TYR A 305 -11.43 4.28 -35.62
CA TYR A 305 -10.16 4.05 -34.93
C TYR A 305 -10.24 4.53 -33.48
N LEU A 306 -9.68 3.76 -32.54
CA LEU A 306 -9.74 4.06 -31.11
C LEU A 306 -8.77 5.17 -30.69
N SER A 307 -7.58 5.20 -31.30
CA SER A 307 -6.53 6.16 -30.96
C SER A 307 -5.62 6.49 -32.16
N PRO A 308 -4.84 7.58 -32.09
CA PRO A 308 -3.88 7.96 -33.14
C PRO A 308 -2.82 6.90 -33.45
N ARG A 309 -2.69 5.86 -32.62
CA ARG A 309 -1.83 4.69 -32.89
C ARG A 309 -2.22 3.94 -34.16
N PHE A 310 -3.47 4.08 -34.62
CA PHE A 310 -3.87 3.59 -35.95
C PHE A 310 -2.94 4.11 -37.06
N PHE A 311 -2.64 5.41 -37.07
CA PHE A 311 -1.81 6.02 -38.11
C PHE A 311 -0.35 5.58 -38.02
N THR A 312 0.20 5.48 -36.81
CA THR A 312 1.57 4.99 -36.62
C THR A 312 1.70 3.51 -36.95
N LEU A 313 0.70 2.69 -36.63
CA LEU A 313 0.64 1.28 -37.00
C LEU A 313 0.59 1.11 -38.53
N LEU A 314 -0.27 1.86 -39.21
CA LEU A 314 -0.34 1.86 -40.67
C LEU A 314 0.99 2.28 -41.30
N PHE A 315 1.68 3.24 -40.69
CA PHE A 315 2.97 3.71 -41.16
C PHE A 315 4.12 2.72 -40.89
N GLN A 316 4.08 1.97 -39.80
CA GLN A 316 5.07 0.95 -39.43
C GLN A 316 4.89 -0.37 -40.17
N SER A 317 3.67 -0.70 -40.57
CA SER A 317 3.34 -1.99 -41.18
C SER A 317 3.92 -2.11 -42.60
N PRO A 318 4.46 -3.27 -43.01
CA PRO A 318 5.03 -3.43 -44.36
C PRO A 318 4.02 -3.32 -45.50
N SER A 319 2.76 -3.68 -45.27
CA SER A 319 1.67 -3.59 -46.25
C SER A 319 0.31 -3.38 -45.58
N ALA A 320 -0.71 -3.05 -46.37
CA ALA A 320 -2.10 -2.91 -45.89
C ALA A 320 -2.60 -4.18 -45.20
N ALA A 321 -2.23 -5.35 -45.73
CA ALA A 321 -2.61 -6.64 -45.15
C ALA A 321 -1.98 -6.87 -43.77
N HIS A 322 -0.71 -6.50 -43.60
CA HIS A 322 -0.05 -6.54 -42.29
C HIS A 322 -0.69 -5.54 -41.30
N ALA A 323 -1.03 -4.33 -41.77
CA ALA A 323 -1.68 -3.32 -40.94
C ALA A 323 -3.07 -3.77 -40.47
N TYR A 324 -3.83 -4.43 -41.35
CA TYR A 324 -5.14 -4.98 -41.04
C TYR A 324 -5.04 -6.16 -40.06
N LEU A 325 -4.14 -7.12 -40.30
CA LEU A 325 -3.91 -8.26 -39.40
C LEU A 325 -3.49 -7.80 -38.00
N LEU A 326 -2.51 -6.90 -37.92
CA LEU A 326 -1.99 -6.41 -36.66
C LEU A 326 -3.02 -5.51 -35.94
N GLY A 327 -3.56 -4.52 -36.64
CA GLY A 327 -4.37 -3.46 -36.03
C GLY A 327 -5.85 -3.81 -35.86
N CYS A 328 -6.46 -4.54 -36.78
CA CYS A 328 -7.88 -4.91 -36.71
C CYS A 328 -8.07 -6.27 -36.03
N ALA A 329 -7.41 -7.32 -36.53
CA ALA A 329 -7.65 -8.69 -36.07
C ALA A 329 -6.96 -9.02 -34.72
N SER A 330 -5.69 -8.63 -34.55
CA SER A 330 -4.92 -8.93 -33.33
C SER A 330 -5.15 -7.91 -32.21
N GLU A 331 -4.84 -6.63 -32.45
CA GLU A 331 -4.81 -5.61 -31.39
C GLU A 331 -6.11 -4.79 -31.26
N ARG A 332 -7.06 -4.94 -32.20
CA ARG A 332 -8.39 -4.26 -32.20
C ARG A 332 -8.34 -2.73 -32.01
N ILE A 333 -7.36 -2.07 -32.64
CA ILE A 333 -7.14 -0.62 -32.60
C ILE A 333 -8.09 0.12 -33.55
N PHE A 334 -8.51 -0.51 -34.64
CA PHE A 334 -9.45 0.05 -35.60
C PHE A 334 -10.35 -1.02 -36.22
N THR A 335 -11.49 -0.61 -36.75
CA THR A 335 -12.39 -1.43 -37.57
C THR A 335 -12.68 -0.71 -38.89
N ALA A 336 -12.85 -1.47 -39.97
CA ALA A 336 -13.17 -0.93 -41.29
C ALA A 336 -14.49 -1.52 -41.79
N SER A 337 -15.31 -0.73 -42.47
CA SER A 337 -16.60 -1.18 -43.00
C SER A 337 -16.48 -2.27 -44.08
N SER A 338 -15.33 -2.33 -44.77
CA SER A 338 -15.02 -3.38 -45.75
C SER A 338 -13.51 -3.61 -45.84
N THR A 339 -13.10 -4.87 -45.71
CA THR A 339 -11.71 -5.32 -45.85
C THR A 339 -11.21 -5.09 -47.27
N ASP A 340 -12.00 -5.41 -48.29
CA ASP A 340 -11.63 -5.27 -49.70
C ASP A 340 -11.38 -3.80 -50.09
N LEU A 341 -12.27 -2.91 -49.65
CA LEU A 341 -12.11 -1.47 -49.89
C LEU A 341 -10.88 -0.92 -49.16
N PHE A 342 -10.61 -1.40 -47.93
CA PHE A 342 -9.41 -1.04 -47.19
C PHE A 342 -8.13 -1.47 -47.92
N MET A 343 -8.08 -2.73 -48.38
CA MET A 343 -6.93 -3.23 -49.16
C MET A 343 -6.75 -2.45 -50.46
N THR A 344 -7.83 -2.12 -51.15
CA THR A 344 -7.79 -1.39 -52.42
C THR A 344 -7.22 0.03 -52.24
N ILE A 345 -7.67 0.75 -51.21
CA ILE A 345 -7.19 2.11 -50.93
C ILE A 345 -5.70 2.11 -50.58
N PHE A 346 -5.28 1.19 -49.71
CA PHE A 346 -3.88 1.13 -49.26
C PHE A 346 -2.99 0.19 -50.11
N ALA A 347 -3.43 -0.21 -51.31
CA ALA A 347 -2.60 -0.95 -52.25
C ALA A 347 -1.50 -0.07 -52.85
N SER A 348 -0.37 -0.66 -53.24
CA SER A 348 0.69 0.04 -53.98
C SER A 348 0.34 0.15 -55.46
N ASN A 349 0.48 1.34 -56.06
CA ASN A 349 0.19 1.61 -57.47
C ASN A 349 1.37 1.37 -58.43
N THR A 350 2.44 0.73 -57.97
CA THR A 350 3.67 0.68 -58.77
C THR A 350 3.57 -0.32 -59.93
N ASN A 351 3.37 0.22 -61.13
CA ASN A 351 3.88 -0.35 -62.38
C ASN A 351 5.43 -0.37 -62.31
N TYR A 352 6.01 -1.34 -61.60
CA TYR A 352 7.42 -1.71 -61.80
C TYR A 352 7.47 -2.80 -62.88
N PRO A 353 8.37 -2.72 -63.89
CA PRO A 353 8.49 -3.77 -64.88
C PRO A 353 8.81 -5.09 -64.17
N GLN A 354 8.10 -6.16 -64.53
CA GLN A 354 8.47 -7.53 -64.17
C GLN A 354 9.89 -7.78 -64.69
N ALA A 355 10.88 -7.68 -63.81
CA ALA A 355 12.22 -8.14 -64.11
C ALA A 355 12.18 -9.66 -64.14
N SER A 356 12.44 -10.19 -65.33
CA SER A 356 12.62 -11.59 -65.66
C SER A 356 13.58 -12.30 -64.71
N LEU A 357 13.26 -13.56 -64.46
CA LEU A 357 14.08 -14.56 -63.78
C LEU A 357 15.52 -14.52 -64.31
N THR A 358 16.48 -13.99 -63.53
CA THR A 358 17.87 -14.46 -63.36
C THR A 358 18.70 -13.45 -62.56
N SER A 359 18.92 -13.73 -61.27
CA SER A 359 20.17 -13.54 -60.51
C SER A 359 19.87 -13.44 -59.01
N SER A 360 20.57 -14.27 -58.23
CA SER A 360 20.45 -14.30 -56.77
C SER A 360 21.30 -13.20 -56.13
N PHE A 361 20.82 -12.70 -54.97
CA PHE A 361 21.45 -11.82 -53.99
C PHE A 361 21.43 -10.29 -54.23
N MET A 362 20.23 -9.68 -54.16
CA MET A 362 19.90 -8.47 -53.34
C MET A 362 18.48 -7.99 -53.69
N SER A 363 17.57 -7.91 -52.70
CA SER A 363 16.15 -7.59 -52.94
C SER A 363 15.89 -6.13 -53.40
N PRO A 364 14.92 -5.88 -54.31
CA PRO A 364 14.55 -4.56 -54.85
C PRO A 364 13.67 -3.72 -53.89
N LEU A 365 13.91 -3.78 -52.58
CA LEU A 365 13.10 -3.10 -51.57
C LEU A 365 13.69 -1.75 -51.17
N SER A 366 12.83 -0.74 -51.04
CA SER A 366 13.19 0.61 -50.56
C SER A 366 13.85 0.56 -49.18
N MET A 367 14.65 1.59 -48.86
CA MET A 367 15.32 1.69 -47.55
C MET A 367 14.31 1.67 -46.39
N GLN A 368 13.17 2.34 -46.53
CA GLN A 368 12.10 2.37 -45.52
C GLN A 368 11.45 1.01 -45.36
N GLN A 369 11.22 0.27 -46.46
CA GLN A 369 10.67 -1.09 -46.38
C GLN A 369 11.61 -2.06 -45.68
N ARG A 370 12.93 -1.91 -45.85
CA ARG A 370 13.91 -2.69 -45.08
C ARG A 370 13.79 -2.45 -43.58
N ILE A 371 13.46 -1.22 -43.16
CA ILE A 371 13.24 -0.87 -41.76
C ILE A 371 11.92 -1.50 -41.24
N ARG A 372 10.81 -1.39 -42.00
CA ARG A 372 9.50 -1.94 -41.63
C ARG A 372 9.47 -3.46 -41.47
N ARG A 373 10.33 -4.18 -42.21
CA ARG A 373 10.44 -5.65 -42.11
C ARG A 373 11.15 -6.15 -40.86
N ARG A 374 12.04 -5.35 -40.26
CA ARG A 374 12.87 -5.77 -39.11
C ARG A 374 12.09 -6.33 -37.91
N PRO A 375 10.97 -5.72 -37.45
CA PRO A 375 10.24 -6.22 -36.29
C PRO A 375 9.30 -7.39 -36.60
N VAL A 376 9.12 -7.76 -37.87
CA VAL A 376 8.11 -8.74 -38.30
C VAL A 376 8.72 -10.16 -38.33
N PRO A 377 8.11 -11.17 -37.68
CA PRO A 377 8.53 -12.56 -37.73
C PRO A 377 8.64 -13.11 -39.16
N LEU A 378 9.58 -14.04 -39.35
CA LEU A 378 9.82 -14.67 -40.66
C LEU A 378 8.55 -15.29 -41.28
N PRO A 379 7.68 -16.00 -40.53
CA PRO A 379 6.48 -16.60 -41.12
C PRO A 379 5.50 -15.58 -41.72
N LEU A 380 5.39 -14.40 -41.12
CA LEU A 380 4.58 -13.29 -41.65
C LEU A 380 5.22 -12.65 -42.89
N LEU A 381 6.57 -12.56 -42.91
CA LEU A 381 7.31 -12.00 -44.04
C LEU A 381 7.32 -12.89 -45.29
N THR A 382 7.22 -14.21 -45.12
CA THR A 382 7.25 -15.20 -46.22
C THR A 382 5.87 -15.69 -46.63
N SER A 383 4.80 -15.27 -45.94
CA SER A 383 3.43 -15.71 -46.25
C SER A 383 2.98 -15.16 -47.60
N PRO A 384 2.48 -16.01 -48.53
CA PRO A 384 2.00 -15.56 -49.84
C PRO A 384 0.73 -14.69 -49.75
N LEU A 385 0.05 -14.72 -48.61
CA LEU A 385 -1.21 -14.02 -48.35
C LEU A 385 -1.00 -12.58 -47.87
N LEU A 386 0.23 -12.25 -47.47
CA LEU A 386 0.64 -10.93 -47.00
C LEU A 386 1.73 -10.36 -47.92
N PRO A 387 1.42 -10.02 -49.19
CA PRO A 387 2.42 -9.52 -50.10
C PRO A 387 3.01 -8.19 -49.59
N ILE A 388 4.34 -8.07 -49.66
CA ILE A 388 5.08 -6.87 -49.28
C ILE A 388 5.49 -6.13 -50.57
N PRO A 389 4.96 -4.93 -50.82
CA PRO A 389 5.33 -4.16 -52.01
C PRO A 389 6.76 -3.62 -51.93
N ALA A 390 7.39 -3.41 -53.08
CA ALA A 390 8.76 -2.89 -53.20
C ALA A 390 8.95 -1.51 -52.50
N ALA A 391 7.91 -0.68 -52.56
CA ALA A 391 7.81 0.60 -51.86
C ALA A 391 6.45 0.68 -51.12
N HIS A 392 6.42 1.34 -49.96
CA HIS A 392 5.18 1.51 -49.21
C HIS A 392 4.32 2.61 -49.84
N PRO A 393 2.98 2.48 -49.91
CA PRO A 393 2.08 3.48 -50.51
C PRO A 393 2.15 4.86 -49.83
N LEU A 394 2.53 4.91 -48.56
CA LEU A 394 2.71 6.16 -47.81
C LEU A 394 4.09 6.81 -48.01
N ASP A 395 5.02 6.16 -48.71
CA ASP A 395 6.36 6.73 -48.94
C ASP A 395 6.30 7.80 -50.05
N SER A 396 6.94 8.94 -49.82
CA SER A 396 7.06 10.01 -50.81
C SER A 396 8.22 9.74 -51.78
N PRO A 397 8.13 10.14 -53.06
CA PRO A 397 9.25 10.08 -54.01
C PRO A 397 10.38 11.08 -53.68
N SER A 398 10.16 12.07 -52.80
CA SER A 398 11.15 13.07 -52.43
C SER A 398 12.19 12.52 -51.44
N ILE A 399 13.49 12.68 -51.76
CA ILE A 399 14.63 12.22 -50.93
C ILE A 399 14.57 12.79 -49.50
N HIS A 400 14.20 14.07 -49.35
CA HIS A 400 14.09 14.70 -48.02
C HIS A 400 12.99 14.06 -47.17
N HIS A 401 11.82 13.79 -47.76
CA HIS A 401 10.71 13.14 -47.07
C HIS A 401 10.99 11.66 -46.79
N GLN A 402 11.78 11.01 -47.64
CA GLN A 402 12.27 9.65 -47.45
C GLN A 402 13.17 9.52 -46.23
N LEU A 403 14.11 10.46 -46.03
CA LEU A 403 14.97 10.52 -44.85
C LEU A 403 14.16 10.76 -43.57
N ILE A 404 13.23 11.72 -43.58
CA ILE A 404 12.34 11.98 -42.44
C ILE A 404 11.54 10.73 -42.07
N SER A 405 10.94 10.07 -43.07
CA SER A 405 10.15 8.85 -42.86
C SER A 405 10.99 7.73 -42.28
N ALA A 406 12.22 7.53 -42.76
CA ALA A 406 13.16 6.55 -42.21
C ALA A 406 13.54 6.89 -40.76
N THR A 407 13.78 8.16 -40.45
CA THR A 407 14.08 8.61 -39.08
C THR A 407 12.90 8.38 -38.14
N ILE A 408 11.67 8.68 -38.56
CA ILE A 408 10.46 8.41 -37.77
C ILE A 408 10.29 6.90 -37.53
N LEU A 409 10.47 6.06 -38.56
CA LEU A 409 10.39 4.60 -38.42
C LEU A 409 11.45 4.06 -37.44
N CYS A 410 12.70 4.51 -37.58
CA CYS A 410 13.77 4.15 -36.66
C CYS A 410 13.48 4.61 -35.23
N GLY A 411 12.96 5.83 -35.06
CA GLY A 411 12.55 6.37 -33.77
C GLY A 411 11.46 5.53 -33.11
N LEU A 412 10.42 5.17 -33.86
CA LEU A 412 9.36 4.30 -33.34
C LEU A 412 9.86 2.90 -32.95
N LEU A 413 10.74 2.29 -33.77
CA LEU A 413 11.37 1.01 -33.42
C LEU A 413 12.31 1.12 -32.21
N PHE A 414 13.00 2.26 -32.08
CA PHE A 414 13.82 2.55 -30.91
C PHE A 414 12.96 2.64 -29.66
N PHE A 415 11.82 3.33 -29.70
CA PHE A 415 10.89 3.40 -28.56
C PHE A 415 10.33 2.02 -28.19
N ASP A 416 9.92 1.19 -29.15
CA ASP A 416 9.46 -0.20 -28.88
C ASP A 416 10.57 -1.04 -28.21
N ASN A 417 11.82 -0.90 -28.65
CA ASN A 417 12.96 -1.62 -28.06
C ASN A 417 13.38 -1.06 -26.70
N LEU A 418 13.31 0.26 -26.51
CA LEU A 418 13.59 0.92 -25.24
C LEU A 418 12.56 0.49 -24.19
N GLU A 419 11.27 0.42 -24.57
CA GLU A 419 10.21 -0.13 -23.72
C GLU A 419 10.56 -1.57 -23.31
N LYS A 420 10.85 -2.46 -24.27
CA LYS A 420 11.30 -3.84 -23.94
C LYS A 420 12.51 -3.88 -23.01
N TRP A 421 13.53 -3.07 -23.29
CA TRP A 421 14.76 -3.03 -22.50
C TRP A 421 14.50 -2.55 -21.08
N THR A 422 13.73 -1.47 -20.91
CA THR A 422 13.38 -0.92 -19.60
C THR A 422 12.60 -1.91 -18.75
N PHE A 423 11.57 -2.56 -19.29
CA PHE A 423 10.82 -3.60 -18.56
C PHE A 423 11.70 -4.79 -18.17
N ASN A 424 12.61 -5.22 -19.05
CA ASN A 424 13.55 -6.31 -18.75
C ASN A 424 14.59 -5.92 -17.69
N ALA A 425 15.17 -4.72 -17.79
CA ALA A 425 16.15 -4.20 -16.85
C ALA A 425 15.55 -4.01 -15.45
N MET A 426 14.27 -3.65 -15.38
CA MET A 426 13.52 -3.55 -14.12
C MET A 426 13.01 -4.91 -13.61
N HIS A 427 13.23 -6.02 -14.31
CA HIS A 427 12.66 -7.33 -13.97
C HIS A 427 11.14 -7.28 -13.73
N ALA A 428 10.42 -6.51 -14.55
CA ALA A 428 9.00 -6.29 -14.39
C ALA A 428 8.20 -7.55 -14.80
N ARG A 429 7.33 -8.05 -13.91
CA ARG A 429 6.37 -9.12 -14.21
C ARG A 429 5.14 -8.59 -14.93
N LEU A 430 5.01 -8.93 -16.19
CA LEU A 430 3.82 -8.63 -17.01
C LEU A 430 2.89 -9.84 -17.02
N VAL A 431 1.59 -9.59 -17.12
CA VAL A 431 0.61 -10.66 -17.37
C VAL A 431 0.95 -11.34 -18.70
N PRO A 432 1.15 -12.68 -18.73
CA PRO A 432 1.55 -13.38 -19.95
C PRO A 432 0.56 -13.13 -21.10
N GLY A 433 1.09 -12.81 -22.28
CA GLY A 433 0.30 -12.53 -23.48
C GLY A 433 0.08 -11.04 -23.75
N ASN A 434 0.21 -10.18 -22.74
CA ASN A 434 -0.02 -8.74 -22.87
C ASN A 434 1.25 -7.94 -23.18
N GLU A 435 2.39 -8.58 -23.48
CA GLU A 435 3.65 -7.87 -23.69
C GLU A 435 3.62 -7.00 -24.97
N PRO A 436 3.90 -5.68 -24.92
CA PRO A 436 3.75 -4.77 -26.07
C PRO A 436 4.64 -5.17 -27.26
N TRP A 437 5.88 -5.58 -26.98
CA TRP A 437 6.85 -5.98 -28.00
C TRP A 437 6.57 -7.35 -28.63
N LYS A 438 5.56 -8.09 -28.15
CA LYS A 438 5.11 -9.37 -28.75
C LYS A 438 3.89 -9.19 -29.68
N LYS A 439 3.52 -7.96 -30.03
CA LYS A 439 2.39 -7.65 -30.95
C LYS A 439 2.42 -8.45 -32.26
N TRP A 440 3.58 -8.60 -32.88
CA TRP A 440 3.71 -9.39 -34.11
C TRP A 440 3.65 -10.90 -33.89
N VAL A 441 4.05 -11.40 -32.71
CA VAL A 441 3.91 -12.82 -32.35
C VAL A 441 2.43 -13.16 -32.09
N ARG A 442 1.66 -12.22 -31.52
CA ARG A 442 0.21 -12.36 -31.42
C ARG A 442 -0.46 -12.37 -32.80
N ALA A 443 -0.07 -11.45 -33.68
CA ALA A 443 -0.55 -11.43 -35.06
C ALA A 443 -0.21 -12.73 -35.82
N GLU A 444 1.00 -13.27 -35.62
CA GLU A 444 1.40 -14.58 -36.14
C GLU A 444 0.52 -15.71 -35.58
N ARG A 445 0.21 -15.70 -34.29
CA ARG A 445 -0.69 -16.70 -33.69
C ARG A 445 -2.10 -16.60 -34.27
N VAL A 446 -2.64 -15.40 -34.46
CA VAL A 446 -3.95 -15.21 -35.10
C VAL A 446 -3.93 -15.75 -36.53
N LEU A 447 -2.85 -15.52 -37.28
CA LEU A 447 -2.68 -16.10 -38.61
C LEU A 447 -2.51 -17.63 -38.58
N ALA A 448 -1.83 -18.18 -37.56
CA ALA A 448 -1.57 -19.60 -37.39
C ALA A 448 -2.80 -20.39 -36.89
N GLU A 449 -3.59 -19.81 -35.98
CA GLU A 449 -4.90 -20.33 -35.56
C GLU A 449 -5.87 -20.31 -36.74
N GLY A 450 -5.82 -19.25 -37.56
CA GLY A 450 -6.45 -19.20 -38.87
C GLY A 450 -5.70 -19.97 -39.98
N TYR A 451 -4.74 -20.85 -39.66
CA TYR A 451 -4.05 -21.74 -40.63
C TYR A 451 -4.55 -23.19 -40.50
N ASN A 452 -5.33 -23.49 -39.45
CA ASN A 452 -6.14 -24.70 -39.36
C ASN A 452 -7.54 -24.53 -39.99
N GLU A 453 -7.90 -23.33 -40.44
CA GLU A 453 -9.02 -23.06 -41.34
C GLU A 453 -8.48 -22.18 -42.48
N ASP A 454 -8.48 -22.70 -43.70
CA ASP A 454 -7.80 -22.15 -44.89
C ASP A 454 -7.78 -20.61 -45.01
N VAL A 455 -6.58 -20.05 -45.19
CA VAL A 455 -6.33 -18.60 -45.30
C VAL A 455 -6.83 -18.00 -46.64
N HIS A 456 -7.59 -18.74 -47.45
CA HIS A 456 -8.43 -18.12 -48.49
C HIS A 456 -9.80 -17.65 -47.98
N SER A 457 -10.23 -18.07 -46.78
CA SER A 457 -11.47 -17.63 -46.12
C SER A 457 -11.35 -16.26 -45.42
N ILE A 458 -10.17 -15.93 -44.87
CA ILE A 458 -9.98 -14.67 -44.11
C ILE A 458 -9.98 -13.42 -45.02
N LEU A 459 -9.81 -13.59 -46.33
CA LEU A 459 -9.92 -12.52 -47.33
C LEU A 459 -11.11 -12.72 -48.30
N LYS A 460 -11.89 -13.80 -48.15
CA LYS A 460 -13.19 -14.00 -48.79
C LYS A 460 -14.02 -14.92 -47.88
N SER A 461 -14.98 -14.32 -47.20
CA SER A 461 -15.99 -14.93 -46.33
C SER A 461 -15.51 -15.62 -45.06
N ASP A 462 -16.06 -15.16 -43.93
CA ASP A 462 -16.66 -16.05 -42.94
C ASP A 462 -17.14 -17.36 -43.61
N ALA A 463 -16.36 -18.44 -43.52
CA ALA A 463 -16.78 -19.82 -43.73
C ALA A 463 -15.57 -20.76 -43.64
N VAL A 464 -15.42 -21.34 -42.45
CA VAL A 464 -15.06 -22.74 -42.17
C VAL A 464 -15.12 -23.66 -43.39
N ASP A 465 -14.00 -24.33 -43.72
CA ASP A 465 -14.02 -25.58 -44.49
C ASP A 465 -14.15 -26.75 -43.51
N CYS A 466 -15.40 -27.17 -43.27
CA CYS A 466 -15.74 -28.55 -42.99
C CYS A 466 -16.36 -29.09 -44.27
N ALA A 467 -15.53 -29.56 -45.18
CA ALA A 467 -15.95 -30.38 -46.31
C ALA A 467 -15.51 -31.83 -46.07
N ASP A 468 -16.17 -32.50 -45.13
CA ASP A 468 -16.69 -33.83 -45.47
C ASP A 468 -18.02 -33.57 -46.17
N GLU A 469 -17.97 -33.66 -47.51
CA GLU A 469 -19.06 -33.76 -48.48
C GLU A 469 -20.46 -33.27 -48.05
N ILE A 470 -20.76 -31.99 -48.32
CA ILE A 470 -22.14 -31.55 -48.53
C ILE A 470 -22.21 -30.78 -49.85
N ASN A 471 -22.45 -31.53 -50.94
CA ASN A 471 -22.91 -30.94 -52.19
C ASN A 471 -24.23 -30.20 -51.94
N ALA A 472 -24.19 -28.86 -51.85
CA ALA A 472 -25.40 -28.05 -51.95
C ALA A 472 -25.89 -28.11 -53.41
N PRO A 473 -27.09 -28.66 -53.71
CA PRO A 473 -27.66 -28.55 -55.03
C PRO A 473 -28.19 -27.12 -55.21
N PHE A 474 -28.53 -26.77 -56.45
CA PHE A 474 -29.22 -25.54 -56.84
C PHE A 474 -28.29 -24.36 -57.20
N SER A 475 -27.78 -24.42 -58.43
CA SER A 475 -27.47 -23.20 -59.18
C SER A 475 -28.74 -22.36 -59.29
N SER A 476 -28.64 -21.07 -58.97
CA SER A 476 -29.78 -20.15 -59.07
C SER A 476 -30.22 -20.04 -60.53
N PRO A 477 -31.52 -20.29 -60.84
CA PRO A 477 -32.02 -20.26 -62.22
C PRO A 477 -31.97 -18.86 -62.86
N VAL A 478 -31.67 -17.81 -62.08
CA VAL A 478 -31.66 -16.42 -62.52
C VAL A 478 -30.32 -15.73 -62.27
N GLN A 479 -29.24 -16.47 -62.47
CA GLN A 479 -27.86 -15.98 -62.29
C GLN A 479 -27.54 -14.72 -63.12
N LYS A 480 -28.25 -14.50 -64.24
CA LYS A 480 -28.09 -13.33 -65.11
C LYS A 480 -28.57 -12.01 -64.50
N LEU A 481 -29.48 -12.05 -63.52
CA LEU A 481 -29.98 -10.85 -62.83
C LEU A 481 -29.16 -10.48 -61.59
N MET A 482 -28.24 -11.36 -61.17
CA MET A 482 -27.38 -11.11 -60.01
C MET A 482 -26.34 -10.04 -60.38
N GLY A 483 -26.55 -8.82 -59.92
CA GLY A 483 -25.65 -7.68 -60.15
C GLY A 483 -26.13 -6.67 -61.18
N THR A 484 -27.33 -6.85 -61.75
CA THR A 484 -28.02 -5.82 -62.55
C THR A 484 -29.25 -5.30 -61.78
N ASN A 485 -29.71 -4.09 -62.11
CA ASN A 485 -30.96 -3.53 -61.58
C ASN A 485 -32.16 -3.86 -62.49
N ASP A 486 -32.02 -4.89 -63.33
CA ASP A 486 -33.07 -5.28 -64.26
C ASP A 486 -34.22 -5.96 -63.49
N ILE A 487 -35.44 -5.61 -63.86
CA ILE A 487 -36.64 -6.12 -63.18
C ILE A 487 -36.83 -7.60 -63.56
N PRO A 488 -36.87 -8.54 -62.60
CA PRO A 488 -37.09 -9.95 -62.90
C PRO A 488 -38.47 -10.17 -63.50
N SER A 489 -38.56 -11.03 -64.51
CA SER A 489 -39.85 -11.42 -65.06
C SER A 489 -40.71 -12.17 -64.02
N ALA A 490 -42.02 -12.25 -64.24
CA ALA A 490 -42.93 -12.94 -63.31
C ALA A 490 -42.58 -14.43 -63.11
N ALA A 491 -42.05 -15.09 -64.14
CA ALA A 491 -41.60 -16.48 -64.07
C ALA A 491 -40.31 -16.62 -63.25
N GLU A 492 -39.35 -15.71 -63.44
CA GLU A 492 -38.09 -15.68 -62.68
C GLU A 492 -38.33 -15.34 -61.20
N SER A 493 -39.21 -14.38 -60.92
CA SER A 493 -39.63 -14.03 -59.55
C SER A 493 -40.24 -15.21 -58.79
N SER A 494 -40.96 -16.09 -59.50
CA SER A 494 -41.58 -17.29 -58.92
C SER A 494 -40.55 -18.37 -58.63
N SER A 495 -39.58 -18.54 -59.53
CA SER A 495 -38.44 -19.46 -59.34
C SER A 495 -37.54 -19.03 -58.18
N ILE A 496 -37.28 -17.72 -58.03
CA ILE A 496 -36.53 -17.15 -56.90
C ILE A 496 -37.24 -17.43 -55.57
N ARG A 497 -38.56 -17.23 -55.49
CA ARG A 497 -39.33 -17.50 -54.27
C ARG A 497 -39.27 -18.97 -53.84
N ASN A 498 -39.34 -19.90 -54.79
CA ASN A 498 -39.24 -21.34 -54.48
C ASN A 498 -37.85 -21.71 -53.96
N VAL A 499 -36.78 -21.20 -54.57
CA VAL A 499 -35.40 -21.42 -54.09
C VAL A 499 -35.19 -20.82 -52.69
N LEU A 500 -35.73 -19.63 -52.43
CA LEU A 500 -35.67 -19.01 -51.10
C LEU A 500 -36.41 -19.84 -50.05
N SER A 501 -37.57 -20.41 -50.39
CA SER A 501 -38.32 -21.28 -49.46
C SER A 501 -37.58 -22.58 -49.13
N GLN A 502 -36.89 -23.17 -50.11
CA GLN A 502 -36.08 -24.36 -49.92
C GLN A 502 -34.86 -24.07 -49.04
N ALA A 503 -34.14 -22.97 -49.33
CA ALA A 503 -32.99 -22.54 -48.53
C ALA A 503 -33.38 -22.21 -47.08
N ALA A 504 -34.54 -21.59 -46.86
CA ALA A 504 -35.05 -21.32 -45.51
C ALA A 504 -35.32 -22.60 -44.72
N SER A 505 -35.85 -23.64 -45.36
CA SER A 505 -36.08 -24.94 -44.71
C SER A 505 -34.78 -25.67 -44.36
N ASP A 506 -33.76 -25.58 -45.21
CA ASP A 506 -32.47 -26.21 -44.97
C ASP A 506 -31.67 -25.49 -43.86
N LEU A 507 -31.73 -24.15 -43.80
CA LEU A 507 -31.16 -23.38 -42.70
C LEU A 507 -31.79 -23.75 -41.35
N SER A 508 -33.12 -23.85 -41.28
CA SER A 508 -33.82 -24.25 -40.06
C SER A 508 -33.41 -25.65 -39.57
N ARG A 509 -33.12 -26.58 -40.48
CA ARG A 509 -32.62 -27.92 -40.15
C ARG A 509 -31.20 -27.89 -39.59
N LEU A 510 -30.32 -27.07 -40.16
CA LEU A 510 -28.94 -26.90 -39.67
C LEU A 510 -28.90 -26.21 -38.30
N ASP A 511 -29.75 -25.21 -38.09
CA ASP A 511 -29.87 -24.52 -36.80
C ASP A 511 -30.28 -25.50 -35.67
N MET A 512 -31.22 -26.41 -35.94
CA MET A 512 -31.59 -27.47 -34.99
C MET A 512 -30.43 -28.42 -34.66
N GLU A 513 -29.58 -28.75 -35.63
CA GLU A 513 -28.41 -29.61 -35.40
C GLU A 513 -27.31 -28.88 -34.61
N ILE A 514 -27.11 -27.59 -34.87
CA ILE A 514 -26.20 -26.74 -34.08
C ILE A 514 -26.67 -26.66 -32.62
N GLU A 515 -27.97 -26.45 -32.38
CA GLU A 515 -28.52 -26.48 -31.02
C GLU A 515 -28.31 -27.83 -30.34
N ARG A 516 -28.52 -28.93 -31.07
CA ARG A 516 -28.31 -30.29 -30.56
C ARG A 516 -26.85 -30.51 -30.13
N GLN A 517 -25.88 -30.04 -30.92
CA GLN A 517 -24.46 -30.18 -30.59
C GLN A 517 -24.03 -29.29 -29.43
N LYS A 518 -24.56 -28.06 -29.34
CA LYS A 518 -24.36 -27.18 -28.17
C LYS A 518 -24.85 -27.84 -26.88
N ALA A 519 -26.02 -28.47 -26.90
CA ALA A 519 -26.56 -29.18 -25.73
C ALA A 519 -25.66 -30.35 -25.28
N VAL A 520 -25.03 -31.07 -26.22
CA VAL A 520 -24.07 -32.15 -25.90
C VAL A 520 -22.80 -31.57 -25.28
N LEU A 521 -22.28 -30.47 -25.81
CA LEU A 521 -21.11 -29.79 -25.25
C LEU A 521 -21.36 -29.30 -23.82
N ASP A 522 -22.51 -28.65 -23.60
CA ASP A 522 -22.91 -28.19 -22.27
C ASP A 522 -22.98 -29.34 -21.26
N ARG A 523 -23.53 -30.49 -21.67
CA ARG A 523 -23.58 -31.69 -20.83
C ARG A 523 -22.18 -32.19 -20.45
N LEU A 524 -21.22 -32.17 -21.38
CA LEU A 524 -19.84 -32.59 -21.12
C LEU A 524 -19.10 -31.61 -20.21
N VAL A 525 -19.32 -30.30 -20.38
CA VAL A 525 -18.76 -29.25 -19.51
C VAL A 525 -19.28 -29.41 -18.07
N HIS A 526 -20.59 -29.63 -17.89
CA HIS A 526 -21.18 -29.92 -16.58
C HIS A 526 -20.59 -31.19 -15.96
N LYS A 527 -20.43 -32.26 -16.75
CA LYS A 527 -19.82 -33.51 -16.28
C LYS A 527 -18.37 -33.31 -15.83
N ARG A 528 -17.57 -32.54 -16.58
CA ARG A 528 -16.19 -32.18 -16.20
C ARG A 528 -16.16 -31.40 -14.89
N ALA A 529 -17.03 -30.40 -14.73
CA ALA A 529 -17.12 -29.61 -13.49
C ALA A 529 -17.50 -30.48 -12.29
N ALA A 530 -18.44 -31.41 -12.46
CA ALA A 530 -18.82 -32.35 -11.41
C ALA A 530 -17.68 -33.29 -11.01
N VAL A 531 -16.95 -33.84 -11.98
CA VAL A 531 -15.78 -34.71 -11.73
C VAL A 531 -14.64 -33.95 -11.06
N GLN A 532 -14.40 -32.70 -11.47
CA GLN A 532 -13.40 -31.84 -10.84
C GLN A 532 -13.75 -31.54 -9.38
N LYS A 533 -15.01 -31.19 -9.10
CA LYS A 533 -15.51 -30.98 -7.74
C LYS A 533 -15.31 -32.24 -6.87
N LEU A 534 -15.64 -33.41 -7.40
CA LEU A 534 -15.42 -34.69 -6.72
C LEU A 534 -13.94 -34.91 -6.39
N ALA A 535 -13.04 -34.65 -7.34
CA ALA A 535 -11.60 -34.80 -7.16
C ALA A 535 -11.05 -33.83 -6.08
N ASP A 536 -11.51 -32.58 -6.08
CA ASP A 536 -11.09 -31.57 -5.10
C ASP A 536 -11.61 -31.90 -3.69
N GLU A 537 -12.85 -32.34 -3.56
CA GLU A 537 -13.42 -32.83 -2.29
C GLU A 537 -12.60 -33.99 -1.73
N HIS A 538 -12.23 -34.96 -2.56
CA HIS A 538 -11.45 -36.13 -2.13
C HIS A 538 -9.98 -35.79 -1.86
N ARG A 539 -9.39 -34.82 -2.55
CA ARG A 539 -8.02 -34.34 -2.27
C ARG A 539 -7.93 -33.69 -0.87
N ILE A 540 -8.98 -33.02 -0.42
CA ILE A 540 -9.08 -32.50 0.96
C ILE A 540 -9.16 -33.66 1.98
N LEU A 541 -9.82 -34.78 1.64
CA LEU A 541 -9.89 -35.97 2.52
C LEU A 541 -8.51 -36.60 2.76
N VAL A 542 -7.60 -36.51 1.78
CA VAL A 542 -6.24 -37.09 1.85
C VAL A 542 -5.21 -36.09 2.40
N SER A 543 -5.63 -34.87 2.79
CA SER A 543 -4.72 -33.84 3.33
C SER A 543 -4.00 -34.32 4.62
N PRO A 544 -2.68 -34.15 4.75
CA PRO A 544 -1.90 -34.53 5.94
C PRO A 544 -2.44 -33.91 7.24
N LEU A 545 -3.07 -32.73 7.15
CA LEU A 545 -3.66 -32.02 8.30
C LEU A 545 -4.82 -32.80 8.94
N ARG A 546 -5.48 -33.73 8.22
CA ARG A 546 -6.54 -34.59 8.78
C ARG A 546 -6.00 -35.76 9.61
N ARG A 547 -4.71 -36.08 9.49
CA ARG A 547 -4.03 -37.13 10.27
C ARG A 547 -3.14 -36.58 11.38
N PHE A 548 -3.15 -35.25 11.58
CA PHE A 548 -2.34 -34.61 12.60
C PHE A 548 -2.94 -34.83 13.99
N PRO A 549 -2.16 -35.29 14.98
CA PRO A 549 -2.63 -35.44 16.36
C PRO A 549 -3.17 -34.12 16.92
N THR A 550 -4.27 -34.19 17.65
CA THR A 550 -4.95 -33.00 18.22
C THR A 550 -4.12 -32.29 19.28
N GLU A 551 -3.24 -33.04 19.96
CA GLU A 551 -2.29 -32.56 20.96
C GLU A 551 -1.25 -31.65 20.30
N LEU A 552 -0.66 -32.09 19.19
CA LEU A 552 0.34 -31.30 18.45
C LEU A 552 -0.28 -30.07 17.79
N LEU A 553 -1.54 -30.15 17.31
CA LEU A 553 -2.27 -28.97 16.84
C LEU A 553 -2.50 -27.96 17.98
N SER A 554 -2.78 -28.43 19.20
CA SER A 554 -2.96 -27.56 20.36
C SER A 554 -1.67 -26.84 20.74
N GLU A 555 -0.52 -27.52 20.69
CA GLU A 555 0.80 -26.91 20.90
C GLU A 555 1.11 -25.85 19.83
N ILE A 556 0.83 -26.13 18.56
CA ILE A 556 0.98 -25.16 17.47
C ILE A 556 0.09 -23.93 17.72
N PHE A 557 -1.14 -24.12 18.19
CA PHE A 557 -2.03 -23.02 18.51
C PHE A 557 -1.48 -22.15 19.63
N LEU A 558 -0.90 -22.74 20.68
CA LEU A 558 -0.28 -22.01 21.78
C LEU A 558 0.90 -21.16 21.29
N LEU A 559 1.73 -21.71 20.39
CA LEU A 559 2.85 -20.98 19.78
C LEU A 559 2.42 -19.86 18.82
N SER A 560 1.16 -19.87 18.39
CA SER A 560 0.60 -18.84 17.50
C SER A 560 -0.04 -17.66 18.23
N LEU A 561 -0.10 -17.70 19.57
CA LEU A 561 -0.73 -16.64 20.35
C LEU A 561 0.11 -15.35 20.38
N PRO A 562 -0.53 -14.17 20.31
CA PRO A 562 0.16 -12.91 20.57
C PRO A 562 0.50 -12.75 22.06
N ASP A 563 1.44 -11.84 22.38
CA ASP A 563 1.82 -11.50 23.77
C ASP A 563 0.64 -11.08 24.66
N SER A 564 -0.45 -10.59 24.06
CA SER A 564 -1.70 -10.30 24.75
C SER A 564 -2.88 -10.54 23.81
N SER A 565 -3.77 -11.46 24.20
CA SER A 565 -4.93 -11.82 23.37
C SER A 565 -6.06 -10.80 23.54
N THR A 566 -6.66 -10.36 22.44
CA THR A 566 -7.82 -9.45 22.46
C THR A 566 -9.09 -10.15 21.96
N PHE A 567 -10.25 -9.50 22.10
CA PHE A 567 -11.51 -9.99 21.54
C PHE A 567 -11.57 -9.98 19.99
N ARG A 568 -10.49 -9.63 19.29
CA ARG A 568 -10.49 -9.46 17.83
C ARG A 568 -10.64 -10.82 17.13
N ALA A 569 -11.63 -10.89 16.24
CA ALA A 569 -11.87 -12.04 15.38
C ALA A 569 -10.66 -12.39 14.48
N THR A 570 -9.81 -11.40 14.17
CA THR A 570 -8.65 -11.54 13.29
C THR A 570 -7.41 -12.08 14.00
N GLU A 571 -7.44 -12.25 15.32
CA GLU A 571 -6.30 -12.68 16.12
C GLU A 571 -6.60 -14.05 16.77
N PRO A 572 -5.59 -14.94 16.91
CA PRO A 572 -5.70 -16.12 17.77
C PRO A 572 -5.99 -15.71 19.22
N PRO A 573 -6.79 -16.48 19.98
CA PRO A 573 -7.40 -17.77 19.65
C PRO A 573 -8.70 -17.69 18.81
N CYS A 574 -9.31 -16.52 18.67
CA CYS A 574 -10.61 -16.37 17.96
C CYS A 574 -10.52 -16.76 16.48
N LEU A 575 -9.44 -16.36 15.79
CA LEU A 575 -9.20 -16.70 14.39
C LEU A 575 -9.15 -18.22 14.18
N LEU A 576 -8.52 -18.96 15.09
CA LEU A 576 -8.38 -20.42 15.00
C LEU A 576 -9.75 -21.11 15.01
N GLY A 577 -10.70 -20.56 15.77
CA GLY A 577 -12.08 -21.01 15.79
C GLY A 577 -12.89 -20.73 14.51
N GLN A 578 -12.38 -19.93 13.57
CA GLN A 578 -13.08 -19.56 12.34
C GLN A 578 -12.65 -20.38 11.12
N ILE A 579 -11.56 -21.14 11.21
CA ILE A 579 -10.98 -21.86 10.08
C ILE A 579 -11.79 -23.11 9.72
N CYS A 580 -12.02 -24.02 10.67
CA CYS A 580 -12.84 -25.20 10.45
C CYS A 580 -13.45 -25.73 11.76
N SER A 581 -14.42 -26.65 11.67
CA SER A 581 -15.11 -27.21 12.84
C SER A 581 -14.20 -28.01 13.76
N LEU A 582 -13.19 -28.71 13.23
CA LEU A 582 -12.19 -29.44 14.01
C LEU A 582 -11.33 -28.47 14.82
N TRP A 583 -10.79 -27.42 14.19
CA TRP A 583 -9.95 -26.42 14.86
C TRP A 583 -10.75 -25.64 15.90
N ARG A 584 -12.01 -25.31 15.60
CA ARG A 584 -12.93 -24.74 16.59
C ARG A 584 -13.10 -25.66 17.81
N ARG A 585 -13.29 -26.96 17.60
CA ARG A 585 -13.43 -27.92 18.69
C ARG A 585 -12.15 -27.97 19.53
N ILE A 586 -10.99 -28.09 18.90
CA ILE A 586 -9.68 -28.11 19.57
C ILE A 586 -9.46 -26.81 20.35
N ALA A 587 -9.66 -25.65 19.71
CA ALA A 587 -9.48 -24.36 20.35
C ALA A 587 -10.39 -24.18 21.58
N LEU A 588 -11.64 -24.62 21.51
CA LEU A 588 -12.58 -24.57 22.64
C LEU A 588 -12.26 -25.61 23.73
N SER A 589 -11.68 -26.76 23.39
CA SER A 589 -11.30 -27.81 24.34
C SER A 589 -9.94 -27.59 25.00
N THR A 590 -9.20 -26.55 24.62
CA THR A 590 -7.85 -26.25 25.14
C THR A 590 -7.90 -24.95 25.95
N PRO A 591 -8.12 -25.03 27.29
CA PRO A 591 -8.35 -23.85 28.13
C PRO A 591 -7.15 -22.90 28.20
N MET A 592 -5.93 -23.42 28.05
CA MET A 592 -4.69 -22.63 28.04
C MET A 592 -4.64 -21.59 26.92
N LEU A 593 -5.38 -21.77 25.83
CA LEU A 593 -5.46 -20.77 24.76
C LEU A 593 -6.20 -19.50 25.19
N TRP A 594 -7.01 -19.59 26.25
CA TRP A 594 -7.86 -18.52 26.75
C TRP A 594 -7.35 -17.95 28.08
N SER A 595 -6.16 -18.34 28.54
CA SER A 595 -5.58 -17.89 29.82
C SER A 595 -5.09 -16.45 29.80
N SER A 596 -4.78 -15.91 28.61
CA SER A 596 -4.41 -14.50 28.42
C SER A 596 -5.59 -13.70 27.90
N LEU A 597 -5.86 -12.54 28.48
CA LEU A 597 -6.91 -11.62 28.00
C LEU A 597 -6.52 -10.15 28.21
N SER A 598 -6.74 -9.35 27.17
CA SER A 598 -6.63 -7.89 27.18
C SER A 598 -7.99 -7.23 26.93
N VAL A 599 -8.45 -6.43 27.89
CA VAL A 599 -9.74 -5.72 27.89
C VAL A 599 -9.52 -4.21 27.80
N GLU A 600 -10.23 -3.54 26.90
CA GLU A 600 -10.09 -2.10 26.60
C GLU A 600 -11.32 -1.34 27.13
N LEU A 601 -11.25 -0.78 28.35
CA LEU A 601 -12.42 -0.24 29.08
C LEU A 601 -13.08 1.02 28.51
N TRP A 602 -12.56 1.57 27.40
CA TRP A 602 -13.04 2.79 26.76
C TRP A 602 -13.98 2.52 25.56
N ARG A 603 -14.25 1.25 25.23
CA ARG A 603 -15.16 0.94 24.12
C ARG A 603 -16.61 1.25 24.47
N ARG A 604 -17.39 1.67 23.45
CA ARG A 604 -18.74 2.23 23.64
C ARG A 604 -19.80 1.23 24.12
N ASP A 605 -19.58 -0.07 23.98
CA ASP A 605 -20.56 -1.11 24.33
C ASP A 605 -20.08 -1.94 25.51
N ALA A 606 -20.27 -1.38 26.71
CA ALA A 606 -19.69 -1.90 27.94
C ALA A 606 -20.31 -3.25 28.36
N ASP A 607 -21.59 -3.47 28.06
CA ASP A 607 -22.31 -4.71 28.36
C ASP A 607 -21.89 -5.86 27.43
N ALA A 608 -21.68 -5.57 26.14
CA ALA A 608 -21.15 -6.56 25.21
C ALA A 608 -19.74 -7.00 25.62
N GLU A 609 -18.87 -6.06 26.02
CA GLU A 609 -17.53 -6.40 26.49
C GLU A 609 -17.53 -7.21 27.80
N ALA A 610 -18.39 -6.87 28.75
CA ALA A 610 -18.57 -7.67 29.97
C ALA A 610 -19.02 -9.10 29.65
N THR A 611 -19.93 -9.25 28.67
CA THR A 611 -20.41 -10.55 28.21
C THR A 611 -19.30 -11.36 27.53
N LEU A 612 -18.51 -10.74 26.66
CA LEU A 612 -17.37 -11.38 26.00
C LEU A 612 -16.28 -11.78 27.01
N THR A 613 -15.99 -10.91 27.97
CA THR A 613 -15.07 -11.19 29.08
C THR A 613 -15.54 -12.41 29.87
N LYS A 614 -16.83 -12.49 30.21
CA LYS A 614 -17.41 -13.64 30.90
C LYS A 614 -17.26 -14.93 30.10
N ILE A 615 -17.55 -14.91 28.80
CA ILE A 615 -17.39 -16.08 27.91
C ILE A 615 -15.93 -16.51 27.84
N TRP A 616 -15.00 -15.56 27.73
CA TRP A 616 -13.57 -15.84 27.69
C TRP A 616 -13.09 -16.54 28.96
N LEU A 617 -13.48 -16.00 30.12
CA LEU A 617 -13.15 -16.54 31.43
C LEU A 617 -13.77 -17.91 31.72
N GLN A 618 -14.89 -18.24 31.06
CA GLN A 618 -15.47 -19.59 31.10
C GLN A 618 -14.64 -20.58 30.28
N ARG A 619 -14.11 -20.16 29.13
CA ARG A 619 -13.26 -21.01 28.27
C ARG A 619 -11.88 -21.27 28.86
N SER A 620 -11.36 -20.34 29.66
CA SER A 620 -10.07 -20.51 30.34
C SER A 620 -10.07 -21.55 31.47
N GLY A 621 -11.25 -22.05 31.88
CA GLY A 621 -11.36 -23.14 32.86
C GLY A 621 -10.73 -22.77 34.20
N ASN A 622 -9.83 -23.60 34.73
CA ASN A 622 -9.12 -23.32 35.99
C ASN A 622 -7.67 -22.85 35.77
N CYS A 623 -7.31 -22.45 34.55
CA CYS A 623 -5.96 -22.00 34.26
C CYS A 623 -5.63 -20.68 34.99
N PRO A 624 -4.37 -20.50 35.41
CA PRO A 624 -3.89 -19.20 35.89
C PRO A 624 -4.05 -18.15 34.78
N LEU A 625 -4.51 -16.97 35.14
CA LEU A 625 -4.88 -15.92 34.19
C LEU A 625 -3.81 -14.84 34.10
N SER A 626 -3.48 -14.46 32.85
CA SER A 626 -2.70 -13.27 32.51
C SER A 626 -3.67 -12.21 31.96
N LEU A 627 -3.94 -11.18 32.76
CA LEU A 627 -4.98 -10.20 32.46
C LEU A 627 -4.36 -8.82 32.26
N THR A 628 -4.69 -8.18 31.16
CA THR A 628 -4.43 -6.76 30.93
C THR A 628 -5.75 -6.03 30.80
N CYS A 629 -5.93 -4.98 31.59
CA CYS A 629 -7.09 -4.12 31.54
C CYS A 629 -6.57 -2.70 31.34
N ALA A 630 -6.84 -2.10 30.19
CA ALA A 630 -6.27 -0.80 29.85
C ALA A 630 -7.36 0.21 29.46
N ASP A 631 -7.36 1.33 30.15
CA ASP A 631 -8.02 2.57 29.78
C ASP A 631 -7.01 3.40 28.98
N ARG A 632 -7.27 3.70 27.69
CA ARG A 632 -6.33 4.53 26.90
C ARG A 632 -6.68 6.01 27.12
N PRO A 633 -5.79 6.82 27.72
CA PRO A 633 -5.97 8.25 27.66
C PRO A 633 -5.54 8.77 26.28
N TYR A 634 -6.48 9.30 25.51
CA TYR A 634 -6.14 10.32 24.52
C TYR A 634 -5.78 11.61 25.28
N PRO A 635 -4.67 12.30 24.94
CA PRO A 635 -4.35 13.62 25.49
C PRO A 635 -5.20 14.70 24.80
N SER A 636 -6.52 14.56 24.82
CA SER A 636 -7.45 15.61 24.38
C SER A 636 -8.31 15.99 25.58
N TYR A 637 -8.07 17.22 26.02
CA TYR A 637 -8.85 17.99 26.96
C TYR A 637 -10.34 17.97 26.60
N THR A 638 -11.06 16.97 27.10
CA THR A 638 -12.48 17.09 27.40
C THR A 638 -12.71 16.40 28.72
N SER A 639 -12.93 17.21 29.73
CA SER A 639 -13.58 16.86 30.99
C SER A 639 -14.91 16.16 30.70
N PHE A 640 -14.88 14.86 30.43
CA PHE A 640 -16.05 14.02 30.58
C PHE A 640 -16.18 13.74 32.07
N GLY A 641 -17.24 14.30 32.66
CA GLY A 641 -17.66 13.97 34.01
C GLY A 641 -17.88 12.46 34.14
N ASP A 642 -17.58 11.96 35.35
CA ASP A 642 -17.97 10.65 35.87
C ASP A 642 -18.08 9.53 34.81
N LEU A 643 -16.92 9.01 34.40
CA LEU A 643 -16.84 7.75 33.66
C LEU A 643 -17.64 6.68 34.43
N THR A 644 -18.80 6.33 33.88
CA THR A 644 -19.63 5.22 34.34
C THR A 644 -18.78 3.96 34.45
N ILE A 645 -18.86 3.30 35.60
CA ILE A 645 -18.12 2.08 35.96
C ILE A 645 -18.31 1.02 34.87
N HIS A 646 -17.23 0.57 34.25
CA HIS A 646 -17.31 -0.45 33.21
C HIS A 646 -17.57 -1.84 33.82
N PRO A 647 -18.70 -2.53 33.52
CA PRO A 647 -19.11 -3.78 34.18
C PRO A 647 -18.13 -4.94 33.97
N ALA A 648 -17.32 -4.92 32.91
CA ALA A 648 -16.28 -5.93 32.71
C ALA A 648 -15.24 -5.97 33.85
N LEU A 649 -15.03 -4.87 34.56
CA LEU A 649 -14.11 -4.85 35.71
C LEU A 649 -14.62 -5.73 36.84
N ASP A 650 -15.92 -5.68 37.16
CA ASP A 650 -16.50 -6.55 38.20
C ASP A 650 -16.39 -8.03 37.81
N VAL A 651 -16.55 -8.34 36.52
CA VAL A 651 -16.36 -9.70 35.98
C VAL A 651 -14.91 -10.16 36.17
N ILE A 652 -13.93 -9.29 35.90
CA ILE A 652 -12.50 -9.58 36.10
C ILE A 652 -12.20 -9.78 37.59
N VAL A 653 -12.72 -8.92 38.47
CA VAL A 653 -12.52 -9.01 39.93
C VAL A 653 -13.11 -10.29 40.49
N SER A 654 -14.25 -10.76 39.96
CA SER A 654 -14.89 -12.01 40.38
C SER A 654 -14.02 -13.26 40.16
N CYS A 655 -13.01 -13.20 39.27
CA CYS A 655 -12.09 -14.31 39.01
C CYS A 655 -10.70 -14.14 39.65
N SER A 656 -10.57 -13.23 40.62
CA SER A 656 -9.30 -12.90 41.30
C SER A 656 -8.53 -14.08 41.89
N GLY A 657 -9.19 -15.15 42.33
CA GLY A 657 -8.52 -16.35 42.82
C GLY A 657 -7.65 -17.08 41.78
N ARG A 658 -7.84 -16.83 40.48
CA ARG A 658 -7.06 -17.42 39.37
C ARG A 658 -5.99 -16.48 38.81
N TRP A 659 -5.87 -15.26 39.33
CA TRP A 659 -4.93 -14.27 38.80
C TRP A 659 -3.47 -14.72 39.00
N ALA A 660 -2.67 -14.65 37.94
CA ALA A 660 -1.23 -14.93 37.98
C ALA A 660 -0.41 -13.70 37.60
N ASP A 661 -0.70 -13.09 36.45
CA ASP A 661 -0.07 -11.86 35.98
C ASP A 661 -1.17 -10.85 35.65
N VAL A 662 -1.22 -9.74 36.38
CA VAL A 662 -2.31 -8.77 36.24
C VAL A 662 -1.76 -7.38 36.00
N ARG A 663 -2.22 -6.73 34.94
CA ARG A 663 -1.99 -5.32 34.60
C ARG A 663 -3.31 -4.58 34.56
N LEU A 664 -3.50 -3.62 35.46
CA LEU A 664 -4.66 -2.74 35.49
C LEU A 664 -4.20 -1.30 35.29
N ASP A 665 -4.61 -0.70 34.19
CA ASP A 665 -4.47 0.72 33.89
C ASP A 665 -5.88 1.31 33.83
N VAL A 666 -6.33 1.86 34.95
CA VAL A 666 -7.74 2.25 35.16
C VAL A 666 -7.84 3.54 35.97
N PRO A 667 -8.96 4.28 35.90
CA PRO A 667 -9.19 5.45 36.72
C PRO A 667 -9.04 5.14 38.21
N ILE A 668 -8.26 5.98 38.90
CA ILE A 668 -7.88 5.78 40.30
C ILE A 668 -9.09 5.66 41.24
N ASN A 669 -10.18 6.36 40.94
CA ASN A 669 -11.43 6.31 41.68
C ASN A 669 -12.14 4.95 41.59
N VAL A 670 -11.81 4.07 40.64
CA VAL A 670 -12.46 2.75 40.48
C VAL A 670 -11.66 1.63 41.18
N LEU A 671 -10.37 1.84 41.48
CA LEU A 671 -9.51 0.83 42.11
C LEU A 671 -10.03 0.30 43.45
N HIS A 672 -10.81 1.09 44.21
CA HIS A 672 -11.44 0.64 45.45
C HIS A 672 -12.32 -0.62 45.28
N ARG A 673 -12.86 -0.84 44.07
CA ARG A 673 -13.68 -2.01 43.74
C ARG A 673 -12.90 -3.32 43.82
N LEU A 674 -11.57 -3.28 43.70
CA LEU A 674 -10.74 -4.46 43.87
C LEU A 674 -10.90 -5.07 45.27
N ASN A 675 -11.23 -4.26 46.29
CA ASN A 675 -11.51 -4.75 47.64
C ASN A 675 -12.81 -5.57 47.75
N THR A 676 -13.68 -5.55 46.74
CA THR A 676 -14.91 -6.37 46.74
C THR A 676 -14.65 -7.84 46.43
N ALA A 677 -13.47 -8.20 45.93
CA ALA A 677 -13.15 -9.60 45.68
C ALA A 677 -12.96 -10.37 46.99
N SER A 678 -13.69 -11.48 47.10
CA SER A 678 -13.77 -12.30 48.32
C SER A 678 -12.71 -13.40 48.41
N SER A 679 -11.88 -13.59 47.38
CA SER A 679 -10.96 -14.74 47.28
C SER A 679 -9.50 -14.36 47.54
N ALA A 680 -8.78 -15.23 48.26
CA ALA A 680 -7.32 -15.20 48.33
C ALA A 680 -6.72 -15.31 46.92
N MET A 681 -5.54 -14.72 46.69
CA MET A 681 -4.86 -14.72 45.39
C MET A 681 -3.62 -15.64 45.41
N PRO A 682 -3.80 -16.98 45.39
CA PRO A 682 -2.69 -17.93 45.56
C PRO A 682 -1.75 -18.00 44.37
N HIS A 683 -2.18 -17.62 43.16
CA HIS A 683 -1.36 -17.75 41.96
C HIS A 683 -0.67 -16.46 41.53
N LEU A 684 -0.96 -15.33 42.19
CA LEU A 684 -0.50 -14.01 41.74
C LEU A 684 1.01 -13.87 41.93
N THR A 685 1.75 -13.76 40.83
CA THR A 685 3.20 -13.61 40.77
C THR A 685 3.64 -12.20 40.37
N SER A 686 2.87 -11.54 39.50
CA SER A 686 3.13 -10.18 39.01
C SER A 686 1.88 -9.30 39.08
N LEU A 687 2.04 -8.11 39.65
CA LEU A 687 0.98 -7.11 39.76
C LEU A 687 1.45 -5.77 39.20
N GLU A 688 0.72 -5.23 38.23
CA GLU A 688 0.94 -3.91 37.67
C GLU A 688 -0.34 -3.08 37.84
N LEU A 689 -0.26 -1.99 38.61
CA LEU A 689 -1.37 -1.08 38.89
C LEU A 689 -0.99 0.34 38.44
N ARG A 690 -1.78 0.91 37.54
CA ARG A 690 -1.64 2.29 37.07
C ARG A 690 -2.96 3.02 37.28
N GLY A 691 -2.93 4.10 38.07
CA GLY A 691 -4.08 4.95 38.32
C GLY A 691 -4.11 6.14 37.37
N THR A 692 -5.13 6.26 36.51
CA THR A 692 -5.35 7.46 35.69
C THR A 692 -6.24 8.48 36.41
N GLY A 693 -6.00 9.77 36.19
CA GLY A 693 -6.78 10.88 36.77
C GLY A 693 -6.10 11.63 37.91
N SER A 694 -6.72 12.74 38.34
CA SER A 694 -6.13 13.72 39.26
C SER A 694 -6.56 13.56 40.73
N SER A 695 -7.53 12.68 41.01
CA SER A 695 -8.07 12.50 42.36
C SER A 695 -7.22 11.50 43.15
N PRO A 696 -6.86 11.77 44.41
CA PRO A 696 -6.15 10.79 45.23
C PRO A 696 -7.04 9.58 45.52
N LEU A 697 -6.40 8.42 45.69
CA LEU A 697 -7.07 7.20 46.12
C LEU A 697 -7.60 7.39 47.56
N THR A 698 -8.89 7.12 47.79
CA THR A 698 -9.56 7.42 49.07
C THR A 698 -9.55 6.26 50.08
N CYS A 699 -9.14 5.05 49.69
CA CYS A 699 -9.16 3.85 50.53
C CYS A 699 -7.91 2.99 50.31
N SER A 700 -7.51 2.14 51.28
CA SER A 700 -6.43 1.17 51.06
C SER A 700 -6.89 -0.06 50.26
N LEU A 701 -6.02 -0.57 49.40
CA LEU A 701 -6.17 -1.82 48.65
C LEU A 701 -5.56 -2.95 49.49
N ASP A 702 -6.42 -3.63 50.24
CA ASP A 702 -6.01 -4.65 51.21
C ASP A 702 -6.00 -6.06 50.61
N ILE A 703 -6.68 -6.26 49.49
CA ILE A 703 -6.89 -7.57 48.87
C ILE A 703 -5.58 -8.29 48.53
N PHE A 704 -4.55 -7.54 48.14
CA PHE A 704 -3.26 -8.08 47.74
C PHE A 704 -2.39 -8.56 48.91
N ALA A 705 -2.79 -8.30 50.16
CA ALA A 705 -2.11 -8.83 51.34
C ALA A 705 -2.16 -10.37 51.38
N THR A 706 -3.17 -10.96 50.73
CA THR A 706 -3.39 -12.41 50.66
C THR A 706 -2.73 -13.10 49.46
N ALA A 707 -1.68 -12.50 48.88
CA ALA A 707 -0.95 -12.99 47.70
C ALA A 707 0.45 -13.55 48.05
N PRO A 708 0.58 -14.82 48.51
CA PRO A 708 1.83 -15.37 49.04
C PRO A 708 2.93 -15.59 48.00
N HIS A 709 2.62 -15.57 46.70
CA HIS A 709 3.61 -15.79 45.63
C HIS A 709 3.98 -14.52 44.87
N LEU A 710 3.46 -13.35 45.29
CA LEU A 710 3.70 -12.08 44.61
C LEU A 710 5.17 -11.67 44.77
N ARG A 711 5.86 -11.52 43.63
CA ARG A 711 7.31 -11.24 43.57
C ARG A 711 7.66 -10.02 42.74
N ARG A 712 6.78 -9.61 41.83
CA ARG A 712 6.95 -8.45 40.95
C ARG A 712 5.80 -7.48 41.17
N ILE A 713 6.14 -6.21 41.38
CA ILE A 713 5.16 -5.15 41.51
C ILE A 713 5.53 -3.96 40.62
N THR A 714 4.54 -3.40 39.93
CA THR A 714 4.67 -2.18 39.15
C THR A 714 3.57 -1.20 39.55
N LEU A 715 3.92 0.00 39.98
CA LEU A 715 2.98 1.00 40.49
C LEU A 715 3.13 2.32 39.75
N ALA A 716 2.02 2.88 39.27
CA ALA A 716 2.01 4.22 38.71
C ALA A 716 0.89 5.06 39.32
N ASN A 717 1.25 6.24 39.86
CA ASN A 717 0.31 7.22 40.42
C ASN A 717 -0.55 6.67 41.59
N ILE A 718 -0.03 5.73 42.38
CA ILE A 718 -0.71 5.14 43.55
C ILE A 718 0.24 5.19 44.75
N ALA A 719 -0.07 5.96 45.79
CA ALA A 719 0.82 6.06 46.95
C ALA A 719 0.90 4.74 47.73
N VAL A 720 2.12 4.41 48.18
CA VAL A 720 2.46 3.15 48.85
C VAL A 720 1.62 2.90 50.11
N GLN A 721 1.29 3.96 50.86
CA GLN A 721 0.46 3.90 52.06
C GLN A 721 -0.94 3.31 51.82
N HIS A 722 -1.44 3.38 50.58
CA HIS A 722 -2.74 2.85 50.22
C HIS A 722 -2.68 1.41 49.69
N LEU A 723 -1.52 0.75 49.71
CA LEU A 723 -1.36 -0.59 49.16
C LEU A 723 -0.78 -1.55 50.19
N ARG A 724 -1.58 -2.54 50.60
CA ARG A 724 -1.08 -3.63 51.46
C ARG A 724 -0.71 -4.83 50.61
N VAL A 725 0.59 -5.05 50.46
CA VAL A 725 1.20 -6.18 49.75
C VAL A 725 2.30 -6.81 50.62
N PRO A 726 2.65 -8.08 50.41
CA PRO A 726 3.74 -8.73 51.14
C PRO A 726 5.11 -8.24 50.63
N TRP A 727 5.53 -7.04 51.07
CA TRP A 727 6.77 -6.40 50.64
C TRP A 727 8.04 -7.24 50.88
N MET A 728 8.05 -8.04 51.96
CA MET A 728 9.21 -8.83 52.38
C MET A 728 9.69 -9.86 51.33
N GLN A 729 8.80 -10.34 50.46
CA GLN A 729 9.11 -11.35 49.44
C GLN A 729 9.26 -10.77 48.02
N MET A 730 9.19 -9.44 47.88
CA MET A 730 9.32 -8.76 46.59
C MET A 730 10.75 -8.87 46.06
N THR A 731 10.88 -9.10 44.76
CA THR A 731 12.17 -9.23 44.06
C THR A 731 12.37 -8.19 42.98
N VAL A 732 11.27 -7.72 42.37
CA VAL A 732 11.29 -6.71 41.31
C VAL A 732 10.22 -5.65 41.62
N CYS A 733 10.62 -4.37 41.59
CA CYS A 733 9.74 -3.23 41.85
C CYS A 733 9.98 -2.16 40.76
N ASP A 734 8.92 -1.71 40.08
CA ASP A 734 8.99 -0.60 39.12
C ASP A 734 7.91 0.43 39.43
N VAL A 735 8.32 1.66 39.68
CA VAL A 735 7.46 2.64 40.32
C VAL A 735 7.59 3.99 39.64
N THR A 736 6.47 4.56 39.20
CA THR A 736 6.39 5.97 38.83
C THR A 736 5.72 6.73 39.96
N HIS A 737 6.53 7.38 40.82
CA HIS A 737 6.08 8.13 41.98
C HIS A 737 6.77 9.49 42.04
N ASP A 738 6.03 10.46 42.56
CA ASP A 738 6.51 11.82 42.70
C ASP A 738 7.35 12.00 43.98
N ASN A 739 7.23 11.15 45.00
CA ASN A 739 7.81 11.40 46.34
C ASN A 739 9.00 10.48 46.71
N VAL A 740 10.11 11.08 47.16
CA VAL A 740 11.31 10.38 47.66
C VAL A 740 11.01 9.49 48.88
N LYS A 741 10.14 9.94 49.79
CA LYS A 741 9.77 9.19 50.99
C LYS A 741 9.24 7.80 50.64
N ASP A 742 8.32 7.73 49.67
CA ASP A 742 7.71 6.48 49.25
C ASP A 742 8.74 5.51 48.64
N CYS A 743 9.70 6.04 47.87
CA CYS A 743 10.80 5.26 47.32
C CYS A 743 11.67 4.64 48.44
N LEU A 744 12.01 5.43 49.47
CA LEU A 744 12.78 4.97 50.62
C LEU A 744 12.00 3.94 51.47
N ASP A 745 10.71 4.19 51.68
CA ASP A 745 9.83 3.29 52.42
C ASP A 745 9.74 1.93 51.69
N ILE A 746 9.57 1.90 50.37
CA ILE A 746 9.58 0.65 49.57
C ILE A 746 10.88 -0.13 49.79
N LEU A 747 12.03 0.53 49.67
CA LEU A 747 13.33 -0.13 49.84
C LEU A 747 13.52 -0.67 51.27
N SER A 748 13.03 0.04 52.28
CA SER A 748 13.10 -0.42 53.67
C SER A 748 12.18 -1.62 53.95
N MET A 749 11.00 -1.67 53.32
CA MET A 749 10.01 -2.74 53.52
C MET A 749 10.31 -4.01 52.71
N SER A 750 11.20 -3.96 51.71
CA SER A 750 11.47 -5.05 50.77
C SER A 750 12.93 -5.52 50.75
N PRO A 751 13.44 -6.15 51.83
CA PRO A 751 14.85 -6.52 51.96
C PRO A 751 15.37 -7.53 50.92
N ASN A 752 14.48 -8.26 50.25
CA ASN A 752 14.81 -9.25 49.22
C ASN A 752 14.78 -8.67 47.79
N LEU A 753 14.64 -7.35 47.65
CA LEU A 753 14.53 -6.70 46.35
C LEU A 753 15.86 -6.80 45.59
N ARG A 754 15.79 -7.29 44.35
CA ARG A 754 16.97 -7.45 43.47
C ARG A 754 17.02 -6.40 42.38
N GLN A 755 15.85 -5.96 41.91
CA GLN A 755 15.71 -4.98 40.84
C GLN A 755 14.70 -3.91 41.24
N CYS A 756 15.11 -2.65 41.18
CA CYS A 756 14.25 -1.50 41.46
C CYS A 756 14.37 -0.44 40.37
N THR A 757 13.23 0.09 39.91
CA THR A 757 13.16 1.23 39.00
C THR A 757 12.28 2.31 39.61
N PHE A 758 12.80 3.52 39.73
CA PHE A 758 12.02 4.70 40.12
C PHE A 758 12.01 5.71 38.98
N ASN A 759 10.81 6.09 38.55
CA ASN A 759 10.57 7.00 37.44
C ASN A 759 9.80 8.24 37.92
N SER A 760 10.12 9.40 37.34
CA SER A 760 9.41 10.67 37.56
C SER A 760 9.40 11.17 39.02
N ILE A 761 10.47 10.93 39.78
CA ILE A 761 10.65 11.49 41.13
C ILE A 761 10.69 13.01 41.02
N THR A 762 9.87 13.75 41.78
CA THR A 762 9.80 15.22 41.68
C THR A 762 9.85 15.96 43.03
N ILE A 763 9.40 15.32 44.12
CA ILE A 763 9.20 15.89 45.45
C ILE A 763 10.25 15.33 46.41
N THR A 764 11.03 16.22 47.03
CA THR A 764 11.99 15.90 48.10
C THR A 764 11.29 15.52 49.40
N SER A 765 11.95 14.69 50.19
CA SER A 765 11.57 14.33 51.56
C SER A 765 12.56 14.97 52.53
N LEU A 766 12.44 16.28 52.75
CA LEU A 766 13.29 17.12 53.63
C LEU A 766 13.40 16.67 55.10
N ALA A 767 12.75 15.56 55.49
CA ALA A 767 12.71 15.05 56.86
C ALA A 767 12.74 13.50 56.94
N TYR A 768 13.48 12.81 56.06
CA TYR A 768 13.70 11.37 56.23
C TYR A 768 14.85 11.13 57.25
N PRO A 769 14.60 10.46 58.40
CA PRO A 769 15.55 10.48 59.52
C PRO A 769 16.70 9.46 59.42
N ALA A 770 16.68 8.52 58.46
CA ALA A 770 17.58 7.37 58.45
C ALA A 770 18.16 7.05 57.05
N ILE A 771 19.41 6.57 57.03
CA ILE A 771 20.03 6.00 55.83
C ILE A 771 19.47 4.58 55.61
N VAL A 772 18.87 4.35 54.45
CA VAL A 772 18.35 3.05 54.03
C VAL A 772 19.49 2.24 53.40
N ARG A 773 19.87 1.15 54.07
CA ARG A 773 20.86 0.20 53.58
C ARG A 773 20.19 -1.05 53.04
N HIS A 774 20.51 -1.42 51.80
CA HIS A 774 19.89 -2.58 51.14
C HIS A 774 20.94 -3.55 50.56
N GLU A 775 21.01 -4.76 51.13
CA GLU A 775 22.09 -5.73 50.89
C GLU A 775 21.91 -6.58 49.63
N GLN A 776 20.69 -6.73 49.09
CA GLN A 776 20.43 -7.64 47.98
C GLN A 776 20.16 -6.95 46.63
N LEU A 777 20.13 -5.62 46.59
CA LEU A 777 19.73 -4.87 45.41
C LEU A 777 20.86 -4.87 44.39
N ARG A 778 20.63 -5.47 43.22
CA ARG A 778 21.63 -5.62 42.16
C ARG A 778 21.41 -4.66 41.00
N PHE A 779 20.17 -4.23 40.76
CA PHE A 779 19.81 -3.28 39.74
C PHE A 779 19.03 -2.11 40.34
N LEU A 780 19.47 -0.89 40.05
CA LEU A 780 18.75 0.35 40.38
C LEU A 780 18.71 1.26 39.16
N SER A 781 17.51 1.65 38.74
CA SER A 781 17.29 2.68 37.73
C SER A 781 16.54 3.87 38.31
N LEU A 782 17.13 5.06 38.20
CA LEU A 782 16.54 6.32 38.63
C LEU A 782 16.32 7.21 37.41
N THR A 783 15.07 7.58 37.14
CA THR A 783 14.70 8.48 36.05
C THR A 783 14.04 9.72 36.60
N TYR A 784 14.67 10.87 36.45
CA TYR A 784 14.10 12.18 36.75
C TYR A 784 13.61 12.85 35.47
N THR A 785 12.47 13.54 35.54
CA THR A 785 11.93 14.31 34.42
C THR A 785 11.76 15.77 34.82
N ILE A 786 12.51 16.67 34.20
CA ILE A 786 12.48 18.11 34.51
C ILE A 786 11.10 18.70 34.18
N PRO A 787 10.39 19.30 35.17
CA PRO A 787 9.12 20.00 34.95
C PRO A 787 9.28 21.20 34.01
N ARG A 788 8.20 21.62 33.32
CA ARG A 788 8.27 22.72 32.32
C ARG A 788 8.69 24.07 32.90
N ASN A 789 8.47 24.30 34.20
CA ASN A 789 8.50 25.61 34.85
C ASN A 789 9.62 25.79 35.89
N GLU A 790 10.44 24.77 36.17
CA GLU A 790 11.47 24.83 37.20
C GLU A 790 12.86 24.56 36.61
N GLY A 791 13.76 25.53 36.79
CA GLY A 791 15.17 25.46 36.40
C GLY A 791 16.08 25.28 37.62
N GLY A 792 15.75 24.33 38.49
CA GLY A 792 16.51 24.03 39.71
C GLY A 792 17.24 22.69 39.65
N ILE A 793 18.21 22.52 40.55
CA ILE A 793 18.91 21.26 40.83
C ILE A 793 17.88 20.15 41.00
N CYS A 794 18.21 18.93 40.55
CA CYS A 794 17.42 17.72 40.78
C CYS A 794 17.43 17.33 42.28
N ALA A 795 16.86 18.19 43.14
CA ALA A 795 16.94 18.09 44.59
C ALA A 795 16.35 16.78 45.10
N ALA A 796 15.28 16.28 44.47
CA ALA A 796 14.65 15.02 44.84
C ALA A 796 15.55 13.79 44.56
N MET A 797 16.31 13.81 43.46
CA MET A 797 17.25 12.71 43.16
C MET A 797 18.49 12.79 44.04
N ALA A 798 19.00 14.00 44.32
CA ALA A 798 20.07 14.22 45.29
C ALA A 798 19.68 13.71 46.68
N ASP A 799 18.51 14.11 47.17
CA ASP A 799 17.94 13.71 48.45
C ASP A 799 17.75 12.19 48.56
N LEU A 800 17.24 11.53 47.50
CA LEU A 800 17.15 10.07 47.47
C LEU A 800 18.54 9.42 47.57
N LEU A 801 19.52 9.89 46.78
CA LEU A 801 20.88 9.34 46.79
C LEU A 801 21.56 9.53 48.16
N ASP A 802 21.34 10.66 48.83
CA ASP A 802 21.92 10.97 50.14
C ASP A 802 21.47 10.00 51.25
N HIS A 803 20.31 9.38 51.09
CA HIS A 803 19.75 8.42 52.04
C HIS A 803 20.00 6.94 51.68
N LEU A 804 20.73 6.62 50.61
CA LEU A 804 20.91 5.24 50.14
C LEU A 804 22.31 4.66 50.38
N THR A 805 22.37 3.40 50.81
CA THR A 805 23.61 2.61 50.84
C THR A 805 23.37 1.22 50.23
N LEU A 806 23.98 0.95 49.07
CA LEU A 806 23.66 -0.21 48.23
C LEU A 806 24.92 -1.04 47.87
N PRO A 807 25.44 -1.85 48.82
CA PRO A 807 26.72 -2.55 48.66
C PRO A 807 26.74 -3.64 47.57
N ALA A 808 25.59 -4.24 47.23
CA ALA A 808 25.51 -5.31 46.23
C ALA A 808 25.12 -4.82 44.82
N LEU A 809 25.10 -3.50 44.60
CA LEU A 809 24.64 -2.91 43.34
C LEU A 809 25.63 -3.19 42.21
N CYS A 810 25.17 -3.89 41.18
CA CYS A 810 25.96 -4.28 40.02
C CYS A 810 25.56 -3.54 38.74
N ASP A 811 24.32 -3.07 38.64
CA ASP A 811 23.79 -2.36 37.48
C ASP A 811 23.09 -1.08 37.96
N PHE A 812 23.66 0.06 37.58
CA PHE A 812 23.17 1.35 38.00
C PHE A 812 22.85 2.22 36.79
N LYS A 813 21.61 2.72 36.76
CA LYS A 813 21.11 3.60 35.71
C LYS A 813 20.59 4.91 36.29
N LEU A 814 21.09 6.02 35.78
CA LEU A 814 20.72 7.37 36.22
C LEU A 814 20.38 8.24 35.02
N MET A 815 19.12 8.64 34.89
CA MET A 815 18.58 9.29 33.69
C MET A 815 17.94 10.63 34.02
N LEU A 816 18.49 11.73 33.50
CA LEU A 816 17.95 13.07 33.64
C LEU A 816 17.27 13.53 32.34
N LEU A 817 15.95 13.40 32.27
CA LEU A 817 15.14 13.69 31.07
C LEU A 817 14.52 15.10 31.14
N SER A 818 14.22 15.69 29.98
CA SER A 818 13.57 16.99 29.86
C SER A 818 12.29 16.89 29.02
N ARG A 819 11.19 17.54 29.45
CA ARG A 819 9.92 17.55 28.69
C ARG A 819 10.01 18.49 27.48
N GLY A 820 10.39 17.96 26.33
CA GLY A 820 10.28 18.59 25.01
C GLY A 820 11.47 18.31 24.09
N PRO A 821 11.28 18.28 22.75
CA PRO A 821 12.29 17.82 21.79
C PRO A 821 13.55 18.69 21.65
N HIS A 822 13.63 19.84 22.34
CA HIS A 822 14.73 20.81 22.21
C HIS A 822 15.25 21.40 23.54
N ARG A 823 14.88 20.84 24.69
CA ARG A 823 15.39 21.32 25.99
C ARG A 823 16.44 20.37 26.52
N ILE A 824 17.70 20.76 26.42
CA ILE A 824 18.82 20.02 26.98
C ILE A 824 18.88 20.31 28.49
N PRO A 825 18.97 19.29 29.38
CA PRO A 825 19.23 19.49 30.80
C PRO A 825 20.51 20.32 30.97
N LYS A 826 20.46 21.37 31.80
CA LYS A 826 21.66 22.13 32.10
C LYS A 826 22.59 21.32 33.03
N PRO A 827 23.92 21.50 32.94
CA PRO A 827 24.88 20.83 33.82
C PRO A 827 24.61 21.02 35.32
N GLU A 828 24.06 22.18 35.69
CA GLU A 828 23.70 22.54 37.07
C GLU A 828 22.57 21.68 37.65
N ASN A 829 21.79 20.98 36.82
CA ASN A 829 20.70 20.14 37.29
C ASN A 829 21.15 18.75 37.75
N TRP A 830 22.40 18.37 37.47
CA TRP A 830 22.94 17.04 37.77
C TRP A 830 23.37 16.93 39.25
N PRO A 831 22.93 15.90 40.00
CA PRO A 831 23.22 15.76 41.43
C PRO A 831 24.61 15.16 41.67
N GLN A 832 25.67 15.89 41.27
CA GLN A 832 27.03 15.35 41.27
C GLN A 832 27.53 14.98 42.68
N GLU A 833 27.38 15.88 43.65
CA GLU A 833 27.94 15.70 45.00
C GLU A 833 27.31 14.49 45.71
N SER A 834 25.97 14.45 45.77
CA SER A 834 25.21 13.33 46.33
C SER A 834 25.51 11.99 45.64
N LEU A 835 25.74 12.00 44.33
CA LEU A 835 26.12 10.79 43.59
C LEU A 835 27.51 10.27 43.99
N LEU A 836 28.50 11.15 44.10
CA LEU A 836 29.86 10.76 44.53
C LEU A 836 29.86 10.26 45.99
N LEU A 837 29.09 10.91 46.87
CA LEU A 837 28.88 10.46 48.25
C LEU A 837 28.18 9.10 48.30
N PHE A 838 27.16 8.88 47.46
CA PHE A 838 26.49 7.60 47.36
C PHE A 838 27.43 6.46 46.90
N LEU A 839 28.23 6.71 45.85
CA LEU A 839 29.17 5.71 45.31
C LEU A 839 30.25 5.34 46.33
N SER A 840 30.84 6.35 46.99
CA SER A 840 31.85 6.15 48.04
C SER A 840 31.27 5.42 49.26
N ARG A 841 30.10 5.85 49.75
CA ARG A 841 29.41 5.24 50.89
C ARG A 841 28.98 3.80 50.62
N SER A 842 28.52 3.51 49.39
CA SER A 842 28.03 2.18 49.02
C SER A 842 29.14 1.21 48.66
N SER A 843 30.30 1.67 48.16
CA SER A 843 31.42 0.83 47.72
C SER A 843 30.98 -0.33 46.82
N CYS A 844 30.05 -0.03 45.91
CA CYS A 844 29.33 -1.01 45.11
C CYS A 844 30.17 -1.58 43.94
N PRO A 845 30.08 -2.89 43.65
CA PRO A 845 30.76 -3.54 42.52
C PRO A 845 29.99 -3.31 41.21
N ILE A 846 29.85 -2.05 40.80
CA ILE A 846 29.09 -1.68 39.59
C ILE A 846 29.79 -2.29 38.37
N SER A 847 29.10 -3.19 37.70
CA SER A 847 29.52 -3.85 36.45
C SER A 847 28.93 -3.15 35.22
N ARG A 848 27.71 -2.61 35.31
CA ARG A 848 27.05 -1.83 34.25
C ARG A 848 26.68 -0.46 34.80
N LEU A 849 27.12 0.59 34.10
CA LEU A 849 26.80 1.96 34.43
C LEU A 849 26.11 2.62 33.23
N SER A 850 24.89 3.12 33.43
CA SER A 850 24.13 3.86 32.44
C SER A 850 23.88 5.28 32.93
N ILE A 851 24.42 6.29 32.25
CA ILE A 851 24.27 7.69 32.66
C ILE A 851 23.70 8.52 31.50
N TYR A 852 22.66 9.31 31.80
CA TYR A 852 22.06 10.26 30.86
C TYR A 852 21.90 11.64 31.45
N GLY A 853 22.55 12.64 30.84
CA GLY A 853 22.46 14.06 31.19
C GLY A 853 23.67 14.67 31.90
N ALA A 854 24.70 13.89 32.22
CA ALA A 854 25.95 14.36 32.85
C ALA A 854 26.94 14.96 31.84
N THR A 855 27.84 15.85 32.29
CA THR A 855 28.98 16.35 31.49
C THR A 855 30.18 15.39 31.47
N ASP A 856 31.18 15.68 30.63
CA ASP A 856 32.43 14.92 30.56
C ASP A 856 33.12 14.82 31.93
N GLU A 857 33.32 15.94 32.63
CA GLU A 857 34.01 15.96 33.92
C GLU A 857 33.23 15.20 35.00
N GLN A 858 31.90 15.34 35.00
CA GLN A 858 31.02 14.68 35.96
C GLN A 858 31.04 13.15 35.80
N LEU A 859 30.98 12.66 34.56
CA LEU A 859 31.04 11.23 34.25
C LEU A 859 32.41 10.63 34.60
N LEU A 860 33.51 11.32 34.26
CA LEU A 860 34.86 10.87 34.61
C LEU A 860 35.06 10.74 36.13
N GLN A 861 34.54 11.69 36.92
CA GLN A 861 34.55 11.60 38.38
C GLN A 861 33.79 10.37 38.90
N CYS A 862 32.65 10.03 38.31
CA CYS A 862 31.90 8.84 38.69
C CYS A 862 32.68 7.55 38.38
N LEU A 863 33.32 7.48 37.21
CA LEU A 863 34.11 6.31 36.79
C LEU A 863 35.36 6.09 37.65
N MET A 864 35.95 7.15 38.22
CA MET A 864 37.05 7.01 39.17
C MET A 864 36.64 6.30 40.46
N LEU A 865 35.38 6.48 40.91
CA LEU A 865 34.83 5.81 42.10
C LEU A 865 34.21 4.44 41.79
N ALA A 866 34.09 4.07 40.52
CA ALA A 866 33.52 2.79 40.07
C ALA A 866 34.49 2.05 39.10
N PRO A 867 35.66 1.60 39.58
CA PRO A 867 36.66 0.94 38.72
C PRO A 867 36.22 -0.43 38.20
N SER A 868 35.20 -1.05 38.80
CA SER A 868 34.66 -2.37 38.42
C SER A 868 33.79 -2.37 37.15
N VAL A 869 33.53 -1.19 36.55
CA VAL A 869 32.62 -1.06 35.40
C VAL A 869 33.15 -1.84 34.19
N VAL A 870 32.32 -2.75 33.68
CA VAL A 870 32.54 -3.58 32.48
C VAL A 870 31.76 -3.05 31.29
N VAL A 871 30.54 -2.55 31.53
CA VAL A 871 29.66 -2.00 30.49
C VAL A 871 29.31 -0.55 30.81
N LEU A 872 29.61 0.35 29.88
CA LEU A 872 29.30 1.77 29.98
C LEU A 872 28.30 2.16 28.88
N ASP A 873 27.08 2.47 29.30
CA ASP A 873 25.99 2.91 28.43
C ASP A 873 25.83 4.43 28.59
N ILE A 874 26.23 5.16 27.55
CA ILE A 874 26.25 6.62 27.55
C ILE A 874 25.20 7.10 26.57
N SER A 875 24.30 7.95 27.03
CA SER A 875 23.35 8.62 26.16
C SER A 875 23.13 10.03 26.66
N SER A 876 23.15 11.04 25.81
CA SER A 876 22.95 12.41 26.29
C SER A 876 22.38 13.32 25.21
N PRO A 877 21.54 14.29 25.59
CA PRO A 877 21.14 15.43 24.78
C PRO A 877 22.18 16.57 24.84
N ASN A 878 23.09 16.56 25.83
CA ASN A 878 24.34 17.34 25.85
C ASN A 878 25.43 16.54 25.15
N THR A 879 26.17 17.15 24.24
CA THR A 879 27.20 16.44 23.49
C THR A 879 28.45 16.19 24.33
N TYR A 880 28.79 14.91 24.56
CA TYR A 880 30.09 14.55 25.14
C TYR A 880 31.20 14.92 24.17
N SER A 881 32.28 15.50 24.68
CA SER A 881 33.38 16.01 23.86
C SER A 881 34.57 15.06 23.84
N ASN A 882 35.62 15.47 23.11
CA ASN A 882 36.92 14.78 23.11
C ASN A 882 37.51 14.60 24.53
N LYS A 883 37.09 15.38 25.52
CA LYS A 883 37.56 15.26 26.91
C LYS A 883 37.23 13.90 27.53
N LEU A 884 35.99 13.41 27.37
CA LEU A 884 35.58 12.11 27.90
C LEU A 884 36.41 10.99 27.27
N LEU A 885 36.54 11.00 25.94
CA LEU A 885 37.30 9.98 25.22
C LEU A 885 38.77 9.98 25.63
N ARG A 886 39.40 11.17 25.74
CA ARG A 886 40.78 11.30 26.23
C ARG A 886 40.95 10.81 27.66
N GLY A 887 39.96 11.02 28.52
CA GLY A 887 39.97 10.50 29.89
C GLY A 887 39.82 8.97 29.96
N LEU A 888 39.17 8.36 28.96
CA LEU A 888 39.06 6.91 28.83
C LEU A 888 40.26 6.27 28.09
N THR A 889 41.05 7.04 27.33
CA THR A 889 42.26 6.54 26.66
C THR A 889 43.31 6.07 27.67
N VAL A 890 43.91 4.91 27.42
CA VAL A 890 44.98 4.38 28.28
C VAL A 890 46.29 5.13 27.96
N PRO A 891 46.95 5.76 28.94
CA PRO A 891 48.20 6.49 28.71
C PRO A 891 49.37 5.53 28.40
N ALA A 892 50.28 5.96 27.52
CA ALA A 892 51.42 5.15 27.05
C ALA A 892 52.56 4.99 28.09
N GLN A 893 52.60 5.84 29.13
CA GLN A 893 53.48 5.72 30.30
C GLN A 893 52.62 5.79 31.55
N MET A 894 52.64 4.73 32.37
CA MET A 894 51.94 4.68 33.65
C MET A 894 52.74 5.48 34.70
N ASP A 895 52.60 6.80 34.73
CA ASP A 895 53.19 7.68 35.76
C ASP A 895 52.45 7.54 37.12
N GLY A 896 52.27 6.30 37.61
CA GLY A 896 51.58 6.00 38.88
C GLY A 896 50.08 6.32 38.93
N ARG A 897 49.46 6.76 37.82
CA ARG A 897 48.01 7.02 37.72
C ARG A 897 47.30 5.81 37.13
N SER A 898 46.41 5.17 37.89
CA SER A 898 45.59 4.06 37.41
C SER A 898 44.65 4.50 36.29
N ALA A 899 44.50 3.69 35.24
CA ALA A 899 43.53 3.95 34.18
C ALA A 899 42.10 4.05 34.73
N ILE A 900 41.31 5.01 34.23
CA ILE A 900 39.90 5.15 34.62
C ILE A 900 39.11 3.97 34.05
N ALA A 901 38.27 3.31 34.86
CA ALA A 901 37.50 2.13 34.47
C ALA A 901 38.37 1.05 33.77
N PRO A 902 39.32 0.43 34.50
CA PRO A 902 40.26 -0.53 33.93
C PRO A 902 39.57 -1.80 33.40
N ASN A 903 38.40 -2.15 33.92
CA ASN A 903 37.66 -3.36 33.51
C ASN A 903 36.68 -3.16 32.35
N LEU A 904 36.66 -1.97 31.72
CA LEU A 904 35.67 -1.62 30.69
C LEU A 904 35.87 -2.44 29.41
N GLN A 905 34.88 -3.28 29.09
CA GLN A 905 34.87 -4.15 27.92
C GLN A 905 33.83 -3.72 26.87
N HIS A 906 32.74 -3.07 27.28
CA HIS A 906 31.68 -2.69 26.36
C HIS A 906 31.31 -1.22 26.53
N ILE A 907 31.36 -0.46 25.44
CA ILE A 907 30.91 0.93 25.42
C ILE A 907 29.77 1.09 24.40
N ARG A 908 28.67 1.72 24.83
CA ARG A 908 27.59 2.11 23.91
C ARG A 908 27.35 3.60 24.03
N TYR A 909 27.31 4.26 22.89
CA TYR A 909 26.98 5.67 22.78
C TYR A 909 25.69 5.84 21.99
N THR A 910 24.70 6.51 22.56
CA THR A 910 23.42 6.79 21.90
C THR A 910 23.12 8.29 21.89
N GLY A 911 23.06 8.91 20.69
CA GLY A 911 22.76 10.34 20.54
C GLY A 911 23.61 11.06 19.49
N VAL A 912 23.71 12.39 19.60
CA VAL A 912 24.55 13.21 18.72
C VAL A 912 26.01 13.14 19.17
N TYR A 913 26.93 12.89 18.23
CA TYR A 913 28.37 12.88 18.50
C TYR A 913 28.95 14.30 18.32
N ALA A 914 29.62 14.85 19.33
CA ALA A 914 30.45 16.08 19.18
C ALA A 914 31.93 15.88 19.55
N PHE A 915 32.38 14.64 19.56
CA PHE A 915 33.79 14.31 19.56
C PHE A 915 34.26 14.01 18.13
N GLU A 916 35.55 14.20 17.90
CA GLU A 916 36.21 13.84 16.65
C GLU A 916 36.33 12.32 16.53
N PHE A 917 36.08 11.82 15.32
CA PHE A 917 36.15 10.39 15.04
C PHE A 917 37.57 9.82 15.24
N SER A 918 38.61 10.62 14.94
CA SER A 918 40.02 10.28 15.20
C SER A 918 40.30 10.00 16.69
N THR A 919 39.70 10.80 17.58
CA THR A 919 39.86 10.66 19.04
C THR A 919 39.16 9.40 19.55
N LEU A 920 38.00 9.05 18.98
CA LEU A 920 37.31 7.79 19.27
C LEU A 920 38.16 6.58 18.87
N VAL A 921 38.69 6.58 17.65
CA VAL A 921 39.56 5.49 17.18
C VAL A 921 40.81 5.39 18.04
N GLY A 922 41.42 6.51 18.43
CA GLY A 922 42.57 6.52 19.35
C GLY A 922 42.27 5.87 20.69
N MET A 923 41.13 6.20 21.31
CA MET A 923 40.69 5.58 22.57
C MET A 923 40.45 4.07 22.40
N VAL A 924 39.71 3.66 21.36
CA VAL A 924 39.42 2.24 21.08
C VAL A 924 40.69 1.44 20.84
N VAL A 925 41.62 1.95 20.01
CA VAL A 925 42.91 1.29 19.75
C VAL A 925 43.73 1.16 21.03
N SER A 926 43.80 2.23 21.84
CA SER A 926 44.56 2.20 23.11
C SER A 926 44.07 1.10 24.05
N ARG A 927 42.75 0.85 24.10
CA ARG A 927 42.15 -0.17 24.97
C ARG A 927 42.13 -1.57 24.35
N TRP A 928 42.02 -1.69 23.03
CA TRP A 928 42.06 -2.99 22.36
C TRP A 928 43.45 -3.60 22.37
N ARG A 929 44.48 -2.78 22.15
CA ARG A 929 45.88 -3.23 22.04
C ARG A 929 46.68 -3.11 23.34
N CYS A 930 46.01 -3.07 24.50
CA CYS A 930 46.65 -3.01 25.82
C CYS A 930 47.57 -4.22 26.12
N ASP A 931 47.37 -5.35 25.45
CA ASP A 931 48.18 -6.57 25.61
C ASP A 931 49.40 -6.65 24.67
N ASP A 932 49.50 -5.74 23.69
CA ASP A 932 50.42 -5.87 22.55
C ASP A 932 51.77 -5.12 22.75
N SER A 933 52.12 -4.76 23.98
CA SER A 933 53.46 -4.29 24.29
C SER A 933 54.45 -5.44 24.15
N SER A 934 55.00 -5.55 22.94
CA SER A 934 56.12 -6.41 22.58
C SER A 934 57.36 -6.13 23.44
N VAL A 935 57.47 -6.79 24.60
CA VAL A 935 58.76 -7.04 25.26
C VAL A 935 58.72 -8.44 25.86
N GLN A 936 59.59 -9.31 25.37
CA GLN A 936 59.96 -10.57 26.00
C GLN A 936 60.52 -10.28 27.41
N SER A 937 59.69 -10.39 28.44
CA SER A 937 60.17 -10.65 29.81
C SER A 937 59.04 -11.31 30.61
N THR A 938 59.45 -12.26 31.45
CA THR A 938 58.63 -13.24 32.16
C THR A 938 57.92 -12.67 33.38
N ASP A 939 57.07 -11.64 33.21
CA ASP A 939 56.11 -11.20 34.24
C ASP A 939 54.78 -10.78 33.60
N ARG A 940 53.78 -11.66 33.70
CA ARG A 940 52.45 -11.53 33.08
C ARG A 940 51.47 -10.66 33.90
N SER A 941 51.90 -9.56 34.53
CA SER A 941 51.02 -8.88 35.51
C SER A 941 51.27 -7.39 35.73
N GLU A 942 51.30 -6.53 34.70
CA GLU A 942 51.49 -5.08 34.96
C GLU A 942 50.57 -4.06 34.25
N SER A 943 49.73 -4.40 33.26
CA SER A 943 48.82 -3.37 32.69
C SER A 943 47.49 -3.21 33.46
N GLY A 944 46.98 -4.27 34.11
CA GLY A 944 45.77 -4.23 34.94
C GLY A 944 44.47 -3.78 34.24
N VAL A 945 44.48 -3.56 32.92
CA VAL A 945 43.37 -3.05 32.10
C VAL A 945 42.88 -4.14 31.15
N MET A 946 41.58 -4.40 31.16
CA MET A 946 40.94 -5.39 30.30
C MET A 946 40.70 -4.84 28.88
N PRO A 947 40.91 -5.64 27.82
CA PRO A 947 40.69 -5.19 26.46
C PRO A 947 39.20 -5.00 26.14
N LEU A 948 38.90 -3.98 25.34
CA LEU A 948 37.54 -3.62 24.94
C LEU A 948 36.95 -4.68 24.00
N GLN A 949 35.83 -5.34 24.31
CA GLN A 949 35.21 -6.36 23.45
C GLN A 949 34.16 -5.83 22.47
N SER A 950 33.46 -4.73 22.80
CA SER A 950 32.48 -4.16 21.86
C SER A 950 32.32 -2.65 21.93
N VAL A 951 32.04 -2.04 20.78
CA VAL A 951 31.72 -0.62 20.62
C VAL A 951 30.41 -0.49 19.84
N GLY A 952 29.40 0.11 20.46
CA GLY A 952 28.13 0.44 19.82
C GLY A 952 27.93 1.94 19.68
N LEU A 953 27.74 2.43 18.45
CA LEU A 953 27.45 3.83 18.14
C LEU A 953 26.07 3.92 17.48
N TYR A 954 25.11 4.54 18.18
CA TYR A 954 23.71 4.63 17.77
C TYR A 954 23.31 6.11 17.64
N GLY A 955 23.45 6.71 16.46
CA GLY A 955 23.35 8.18 16.30
C GLY A 955 24.09 8.79 15.10
N HIS A 956 24.26 10.12 15.10
CA HIS A 956 24.90 10.88 14.00
C HIS A 956 25.84 12.00 14.50
N PHE A 957 26.82 12.38 13.68
CA PHE A 957 27.78 13.46 13.98
C PHE A 957 27.12 14.84 13.82
N GLN A 958 27.44 15.78 14.72
CA GLN A 958 26.93 17.14 14.66
C GLN A 958 27.52 17.89 13.46
N GLY A 959 26.77 17.98 12.35
CA GLY A 959 27.03 18.92 11.25
C GLY A 959 28.26 18.67 10.37
N GLN A 960 28.87 17.48 10.39
CA GLN A 960 30.03 17.17 9.53
C GLN A 960 29.71 16.16 8.43
N SER A 961 30.08 16.50 7.19
CA SER A 961 30.32 15.52 6.11
C SER A 961 31.63 14.78 6.41
N ILE A 962 31.60 13.46 6.32
CA ILE A 962 32.76 12.56 6.46
C ILE A 962 33.94 13.12 5.64
N THR A 963 35.04 13.45 6.31
CA THR A 963 36.26 13.98 5.70
C THR A 963 37.14 12.83 5.15
N GLU A 964 38.16 13.12 4.33
CA GLU A 964 39.11 12.09 3.85
C GLU A 964 39.84 11.37 5.00
N ASP A 965 40.13 12.07 6.10
CA ASP A 965 40.72 11.48 7.31
C ASP A 965 39.78 10.49 8.03
N ASP A 966 38.47 10.68 7.93
CA ASP A 966 37.49 9.73 8.48
C ASP A 966 37.48 8.43 7.68
N SER A 967 37.79 8.45 6.38
CA SER A 967 37.88 7.23 5.56
C SER A 967 39.02 6.31 5.99
N LEU A 968 40.15 6.88 6.44
CA LEU A 968 41.27 6.13 6.98
C LEU A 968 40.95 5.55 8.38
N ASN A 969 40.27 6.34 9.22
CA ASN A 969 39.84 5.91 10.55
C ASN A 969 38.73 4.84 10.49
N ILE A 970 37.85 4.88 9.49
CA ILE A 970 36.86 3.84 9.22
C ILE A 970 37.57 2.53 8.85
N LYS A 971 38.55 2.57 7.93
CA LYS A 971 39.36 1.39 7.58
C LYS A 971 40.11 0.81 8.79
N ARG A 972 40.58 1.66 9.70
CA ARG A 972 41.21 1.22 10.97
C ARG A 972 40.20 0.49 11.87
N LEU A 973 38.99 1.01 12.04
CA LEU A 973 37.93 0.31 12.79
C LEU A 973 37.49 -1.00 12.11
N GLU A 974 37.42 -1.03 10.78
CA GLU A 974 37.15 -2.25 10.01
C GLU A 974 38.25 -3.30 10.21
N SER A 975 39.53 -2.89 10.29
CA SER A 975 40.64 -3.78 10.64
C SER A 975 40.44 -4.39 12.03
N LEU A 976 40.10 -3.57 13.03
CA LEU A 976 39.83 -4.05 14.39
C LEU A 976 38.62 -5.00 14.45
N LYS A 977 37.60 -4.74 13.62
CA LYS A 977 36.45 -5.64 13.47
C LYS A 977 36.85 -7.00 12.93
N ASN A 978 37.76 -7.03 11.96
CA ASN A 978 38.32 -8.28 11.40
C ASN A 978 39.23 -9.00 12.41
N GLU A 979 39.84 -8.27 13.34
CA GLU A 979 40.62 -8.81 14.47
C GLU A 979 39.73 -9.37 15.61
N GLY A 980 38.40 -9.24 15.52
CA GLY A 980 37.44 -9.83 16.47
C GLY A 980 36.70 -8.82 17.37
N LEU A 981 36.94 -7.51 17.24
CA LEU A 981 36.22 -6.48 18.00
C LEU A 981 34.78 -6.30 17.46
N ALA A 982 33.77 -6.43 18.33
CA ALA A 982 32.38 -6.25 17.92
C ALA A 982 32.03 -4.76 17.78
N ILE A 983 32.02 -4.23 16.55
CA ILE A 983 31.66 -2.84 16.25
C ILE A 983 30.29 -2.76 15.57
N ILE A 984 29.37 -2.02 16.19
CA ILE A 984 28.03 -1.73 15.67
C ILE A 984 27.92 -0.21 15.47
N ILE A 985 27.63 0.22 14.24
CA ILE A 985 27.40 1.64 13.90
C ILE A 985 26.04 1.71 13.22
N GLU A 986 25.01 2.14 13.95
CA GLU A 986 23.67 2.38 13.42
C GLU A 986 23.45 3.88 13.24
N ARG A 987 23.27 4.30 11.98
CA ARG A 987 22.81 5.65 11.66
C ARG A 987 21.30 5.69 11.75
N PHE A 988 20.75 6.43 12.70
CA PHE A 988 19.35 6.84 12.65
C PHE A 988 19.17 7.74 11.41
N LEU A 989 18.42 7.24 10.42
CA LEU A 989 18.02 7.97 9.21
C LEU A 989 16.93 9.00 9.54
#